data_AF-A0A973SL29-F1
#
_entry.id   AF-A0A973SL29-F1
#
_cell.length_a   1.000
_cell.length_b   1.000
_cell.length_c   1.000
_cell.angle_alpha   90.00
_cell.angle_beta   90.00
_cell.angle_gamma   90.00
#
_symmetry.space_group_name_H-M   'P 1'
#
loop_
_entity.id
_entity.type
_entity.pdbx_description
1 polymer ?
#
loop_
_entity_poly.entity_id
_entity_poly.type
_entity_poly.pdbx_seq_one_letter_code
_entity_poly.pdbx_strand_id
1 'polypeptide(L)'
;MIGTLKHDLPASLVVFLVAVPLSLGVAMASGAPLAAGLIAAIVGGILAGALGSSAVQVSGPATGLTLVVADLIQTYGWRATCMITLLAGVVQLVFGFFRAARAALAVSPAVVHGLLAGVGVVIALSQLHVVLGGSPQRSALANLIELPAQVAAKHGHAVAVGLITIGVLALWTRLPRRLRVVPAPLPALLTAALVAWGFQWDVARVDLSGGVSGWGLPVLPDDDWHKILSAVLLVALLAAVESLLCSVAVDGMHTGRRTDLDQELMAHGAANMVAGALGGLPVAAAIVRSTTNVQTGARTRWSSILHGVWVLLFVLGFAWTIKLIPTAALAALLVFIGVQMVKVAHVRRVNGHGEVPVYVITMVAVIVLGLAEGVLAGLALAALLALRRLTWVTVRTRREPDGRYHATICGSLTFLGVPRLTRELRAIPAGAPVDLDLNIDFMDNAAFEAIHAWRLDHERMGGSVDIDELHDEWYALAASGARMFPAKTPPRAPDRWWLPWAHRKRRPAVPAQGGPAAVECRLTEGAREFHRRTAPLMRPIFTELANKQQPSHLFITCADSRVVPSLITASGPGDLFTVRNIGNLVPRKGAEDDSVASAIEYATQVLSVKTITVCGHSGCGAMAGLLSAGVKAGSLPGLRRWLRHGHHSLAAFMEADWAGDPLDTLCRVNVRQQLDNLLTYRKIREQVESGQLELVGAYFDIGKATVHVLPPALVKVS
;
A
#
# COMPACT_ATOMS: atom_id res chain seq x y z
N MET A 1 16.20 -25.43 15.73
CA MET A 1 16.96 -24.60 16.69
C MET A 1 18.45 -24.54 16.38
N ILE A 2 19.15 -25.67 16.19
CA ILE A 2 20.62 -25.67 15.93
C ILE A 2 21.00 -24.97 14.61
N GLY A 3 20.18 -25.13 13.56
CA GLY A 3 20.44 -24.51 12.25
C GLY A 3 20.33 -22.97 12.20
N THR A 4 19.69 -22.33 13.20
CA THR A 4 19.55 -20.87 13.28
C THR A 4 20.59 -20.23 14.20
N LEU A 5 21.09 -20.98 15.21
CA LEU A 5 22.15 -20.50 16.12
C LEU A 5 23.42 -20.05 15.39
N LYS A 6 23.75 -20.71 14.27
CA LYS A 6 24.90 -20.32 13.41
C LYS A 6 24.80 -18.91 12.84
N HIS A 7 23.60 -18.34 12.78
CA HIS A 7 23.36 -16.96 12.34
C HIS A 7 23.20 -16.01 13.54
N ASP A 8 22.43 -16.43 14.55
CA ASP A 8 22.10 -15.58 15.70
C ASP A 8 23.29 -15.36 16.65
N LEU A 9 24.19 -16.34 16.81
CA LEU A 9 25.35 -16.20 17.69
C LEU A 9 26.36 -15.14 17.18
N PRO A 10 26.85 -15.18 15.92
CA PRO A 10 27.75 -14.13 15.43
C PRO A 10 27.05 -12.76 15.37
N ALA A 11 25.77 -12.71 15.02
CA ALA A 11 24.99 -11.48 15.04
C ALA A 11 24.91 -10.87 16.46
N SER A 12 24.60 -11.69 17.47
CA SER A 12 24.52 -11.25 18.87
C SER A 12 25.82 -10.68 19.40
N LEU A 13 26.97 -11.25 18.98
CA LEU A 13 28.29 -10.75 19.33
C LEU A 13 28.54 -9.37 18.70
N VAL A 14 28.27 -9.21 17.41
CA VAL A 14 28.44 -7.91 16.73
C VAL A 14 27.56 -6.83 17.36
N VAL A 15 26.31 -7.16 17.66
CA VAL A 15 25.38 -6.24 18.31
C VAL A 15 25.82 -5.89 19.73
N PHE A 16 26.29 -6.86 20.52
CA PHE A 16 26.89 -6.64 21.84
C PHE A 16 28.04 -5.64 21.79
N LEU A 17 28.96 -5.82 20.86
CA LEU A 17 30.13 -4.96 20.67
C LEU A 17 29.75 -3.51 20.33
N VAL A 18 28.62 -3.29 19.63
CA VAL A 18 28.07 -1.95 19.36
C VAL A 18 27.31 -1.38 20.55
N ALA A 19 26.58 -2.23 21.27
CA ALA A 19 25.62 -1.83 22.28
C ALA A 19 26.27 -1.34 23.58
N VAL A 20 27.38 -1.93 24.02
CA VAL A 20 28.06 -1.53 25.28
C VAL A 20 28.50 -0.06 25.25
N PRO A 21 29.28 0.40 24.24
CA PRO A 21 29.63 1.81 24.09
C PRO A 21 28.43 2.74 24.03
N LEU A 22 27.41 2.37 23.26
CA LEU A 22 26.22 3.18 23.07
C LEU A 22 25.42 3.31 24.36
N SER A 23 25.28 2.23 25.14
CA SER A 23 24.58 2.24 26.42
C SER A 23 25.26 3.14 27.46
N LEU A 24 26.60 3.11 27.53
CA LEU A 24 27.37 4.00 28.39
C LEU A 24 27.23 5.46 27.96
N GLY A 25 27.28 5.71 26.65
CA GLY A 25 27.06 7.03 26.08
C GLY A 25 25.68 7.60 26.42
N VAL A 26 24.61 6.83 26.21
CA VAL A 26 23.24 7.29 26.51
C VAL A 26 23.06 7.58 28.00
N ALA A 27 23.63 6.76 28.89
CA ALA A 27 23.60 7.03 30.32
C ALA A 27 24.33 8.33 30.69
N MET A 28 25.53 8.54 30.14
CA MET A 28 26.29 9.77 30.32
C MET A 28 25.52 11.00 29.81
N ALA A 29 24.93 10.90 28.62
CA ALA A 29 24.16 11.97 28.02
C ALA A 29 22.85 12.29 28.78
N SER A 30 22.29 11.30 29.47
CA SER A 30 21.11 11.48 30.33
C SER A 30 21.48 12.01 31.72
N GLY A 31 22.77 12.13 32.07
CA GLY A 31 23.20 12.43 33.45
C GLY A 31 22.90 11.30 34.45
N ALA A 32 22.63 10.09 33.96
CA ALA A 32 22.33 8.92 34.78
C ALA A 32 23.63 8.17 35.16
N PRO A 33 23.61 7.35 36.23
CA PRO A 33 24.70 6.43 36.52
C PRO A 33 25.00 5.54 35.31
N LEU A 34 26.28 5.39 34.94
CA LEU A 34 26.67 4.64 33.74
C LEU A 34 26.21 3.18 33.76
N ALA A 35 26.14 2.57 34.95
CA ALA A 35 25.59 1.24 35.15
C ALA A 35 24.12 1.13 34.70
N ALA A 36 23.33 2.20 34.79
CA ALA A 36 21.92 2.19 34.42
C ALA A 36 21.69 1.91 32.93
N GLY A 37 22.59 2.40 32.06
CA GLY A 37 22.54 2.11 30.63
C GLY A 37 22.87 0.64 30.32
N LEU A 38 23.77 0.05 31.09
CA LEU A 38 24.11 -1.38 30.98
C LEU A 38 22.96 -2.25 31.48
N ILE A 39 22.34 -1.90 32.60
CA ILE A 39 21.13 -2.57 33.13
C ILE A 39 20.01 -2.54 32.09
N ALA A 40 19.73 -1.37 31.49
CA ALA A 40 18.73 -1.25 30.43
C ALA A 40 19.04 -2.13 29.21
N ALA A 41 20.32 -2.29 28.84
CA ALA A 41 20.72 -3.17 27.74
C ALA A 41 20.57 -4.65 28.08
N ILE A 42 20.89 -5.05 29.32
CA ILE A 42 20.71 -6.44 29.80
C ILE A 42 19.21 -6.78 29.83
N VAL A 43 18.40 -5.94 30.49
CA VAL A 43 16.96 -6.15 30.63
C VAL A 43 16.27 -6.08 29.26
N GLY A 44 16.62 -5.10 28.42
CA GLY A 44 16.06 -5.00 27.07
C GLY A 44 16.46 -6.18 26.16
N GLY A 45 17.72 -6.61 26.20
CA GLY A 45 18.17 -7.76 25.41
C GLY A 45 17.48 -9.05 25.82
N ILE A 46 17.43 -9.33 27.12
CA ILE A 46 16.91 -10.58 27.68
C ILE A 46 15.38 -10.56 27.76
N LEU A 47 14.80 -9.61 28.50
CA LEU A 47 13.38 -9.64 28.86
C LEU A 47 12.50 -9.22 27.68
N ALA A 48 12.79 -8.08 27.03
CA ALA A 48 12.05 -7.70 25.82
C ALA A 48 12.31 -8.68 24.67
N GLY A 49 13.52 -9.24 24.54
CA GLY A 49 13.80 -10.30 23.55
C GLY A 49 13.05 -11.62 23.82
N ALA A 50 12.86 -12.00 25.08
CA ALA A 50 12.17 -13.25 25.45
C ALA A 50 10.65 -13.15 25.32
N LEU A 51 10.06 -12.03 25.79
CA LEU A 51 8.62 -11.79 25.79
C LEU A 51 8.11 -11.20 24.46
N GLY A 52 8.99 -10.51 23.74
CA GLY A 52 8.69 -9.83 22.49
C GLY A 52 8.30 -10.77 21.37
N SER A 53 7.58 -10.22 20.41
CA SER A 53 7.14 -10.91 19.21
C SER A 53 8.13 -10.73 18.06
N SER A 54 8.94 -9.67 18.06
CA SER A 54 9.89 -9.43 16.97
C SER A 54 10.98 -10.50 16.91
N ALA A 55 11.31 -10.94 15.70
CA ALA A 55 12.32 -11.98 15.48
C ALA A 55 13.75 -11.45 15.59
N VAL A 56 14.00 -10.16 15.33
CA VAL A 56 15.36 -9.63 15.13
C VAL A 56 15.56 -8.23 15.70
N GLN A 57 14.52 -7.66 16.32
CA GLN A 57 14.65 -6.41 17.07
C GLN A 57 15.55 -6.60 18.29
N VAL A 58 16.33 -5.56 18.58
CA VAL A 58 17.19 -5.51 19.77
C VAL A 58 16.89 -4.25 20.56
N SER A 59 16.59 -4.45 21.84
CA SER A 59 16.19 -3.40 22.77
C SER A 59 17.32 -3.01 23.71
N GLY A 60 17.25 -1.80 24.26
CA GLY A 60 18.22 -1.29 25.22
C GLY A 60 17.85 0.12 25.69
N PRO A 61 18.80 0.90 26.25
CA PRO A 61 18.50 2.24 26.71
C PRO A 61 17.95 3.11 25.57
N ALA A 62 16.79 3.71 25.82
CA ALA A 62 16.06 4.53 24.86
C ALA A 62 16.83 5.82 24.56
N THR A 63 17.38 5.89 23.34
CA THR A 63 18.23 7.02 22.94
C THR A 63 17.37 8.26 22.68
N GLY A 64 16.16 8.09 22.13
CA GLY A 64 15.20 9.19 21.98
C GLY A 64 14.89 9.87 23.31
N LEU A 65 14.77 9.10 24.39
CA LEU A 65 14.39 9.61 25.73
C LEU A 65 15.52 10.30 26.52
N THR A 66 16.75 10.35 26.01
CA THR A 66 17.94 10.85 26.74
C THR A 66 17.69 12.21 27.42
N LEU A 67 17.12 13.18 26.71
CA LEU A 67 16.87 14.53 27.25
C LEU A 67 15.73 14.57 28.25
N VAL A 68 14.65 13.81 27.98
CA VAL A 68 13.52 13.69 28.90
C VAL A 68 13.99 13.08 30.22
N VAL A 69 14.82 12.04 30.15
CA VAL A 69 15.40 11.42 31.33
C VAL A 69 16.32 12.39 32.07
N ALA A 70 17.16 13.16 31.36
CA ALA A 70 18.01 14.17 31.97
C ALA A 70 17.19 15.22 32.74
N ASP A 71 16.08 15.69 32.15
CA ASP A 71 15.17 16.65 32.78
C ASP A 71 14.47 16.05 34.02
N LEU A 72 13.98 14.81 33.92
CA LEU A 72 13.38 14.09 35.05
C LEU A 72 14.38 13.88 36.18
N ILE A 73 15.64 13.58 35.88
CA ILE A 73 16.71 13.43 36.88
C ILE A 73 16.98 14.76 37.58
N GLN A 74 17.02 15.87 36.84
CA GLN A 74 17.22 17.19 37.44
C GLN A 74 16.02 17.62 38.30
N THR A 75 14.81 17.23 37.91
CA THR A 75 13.56 17.63 38.57
C THR A 75 13.25 16.77 39.79
N TYR A 76 13.27 15.44 39.63
CA TYR A 76 12.82 14.47 40.64
C TYR A 76 13.97 13.66 41.26
N GLY A 77 15.16 13.69 40.66
CA GLY A 77 16.28 12.84 41.06
C GLY A 77 16.23 11.44 40.44
N TRP A 78 17.39 10.77 40.40
CA TRP A 78 17.56 9.49 39.70
C TRP A 78 16.60 8.39 40.18
N ARG A 79 16.46 8.20 41.49
CA ARG A 79 15.62 7.14 42.07
C ARG A 79 14.12 7.33 41.79
N ALA A 80 13.67 8.57 41.71
CA ALA A 80 12.30 8.90 41.32
C ALA A 80 12.10 8.68 39.82
N THR A 81 13.07 9.03 38.98
CA THR A 81 13.05 8.70 37.54
C THR A 81 12.98 7.19 37.29
N CYS A 82 13.65 6.38 38.10
CA CYS A 82 13.52 4.92 38.07
C CYS A 82 12.08 4.46 38.39
N MET A 83 11.40 5.09 39.36
CA MET A 83 9.98 4.83 39.64
C MET A 83 9.08 5.24 38.48
N ILE A 84 9.31 6.42 37.89
CA ILE A 84 8.57 6.89 36.71
C ILE A 84 8.72 5.89 35.55
N THR A 85 9.93 5.37 35.33
CA THR A 85 10.20 4.35 34.30
C THR A 85 9.45 3.05 34.57
N LEU A 86 9.40 2.62 35.83
CA LEU A 86 8.65 1.43 36.24
C LEU A 86 7.15 1.60 35.96
N LEU A 87 6.58 2.71 36.41
CA LEU A 87 5.16 3.03 36.19
C LEU A 87 4.83 3.21 34.70
N ALA A 88 5.76 3.77 33.91
CA ALA A 88 5.62 3.86 32.47
C ALA A 88 5.52 2.46 31.83
N GLY A 89 6.27 1.49 32.34
CA GLY A 89 6.16 0.09 31.93
C GLY A 89 4.78 -0.52 32.24
N VAL A 90 4.18 -0.17 33.38
CA VAL A 90 2.80 -0.58 33.72
C VAL A 90 1.80 -0.01 32.71
N VAL A 91 1.92 1.28 32.37
CA VAL A 91 1.05 1.91 31.36
C VAL A 91 1.20 1.23 29.99
N GLN A 92 2.42 0.87 29.58
CA GLN A 92 2.65 0.15 28.33
C GLN A 92 2.01 -1.25 28.32
N LEU A 93 2.08 -1.99 29.43
CA LEU A 93 1.35 -3.25 29.57
C LEU A 93 -0.15 -3.06 29.40
N VAL A 94 -0.72 -2.01 30.00
CA VAL A 94 -2.14 -1.67 29.86
C VAL A 94 -2.49 -1.37 28.41
N PHE A 95 -1.70 -0.55 27.71
CA PHE A 95 -1.93 -0.25 26.28
C PHE A 95 -1.84 -1.48 25.38
N GLY A 96 -0.86 -2.36 25.63
CA GLY A 96 -0.72 -3.60 24.88
C GLY A 96 -1.89 -4.57 25.14
N PHE A 97 -2.35 -4.66 26.40
CA PHE A 97 -3.51 -5.46 26.79
C PHE A 97 -4.80 -5.00 26.07
N PHE A 98 -5.03 -3.69 25.99
CA PHE A 98 -6.18 -3.10 25.28
C PHE A 98 -6.00 -3.05 23.75
N ARG A 99 -4.93 -3.63 23.21
CA ARG A 99 -4.62 -3.69 21.78
C ARG A 99 -4.51 -2.30 21.11
N ALA A 100 -3.97 -1.33 21.83
CA ALA A 100 -3.83 0.04 21.37
C ALA A 100 -2.57 0.28 20.51
N ALA A 101 -1.64 -0.69 20.40
CA ALA A 101 -0.36 -0.47 19.73
C ALA A 101 -0.52 -0.22 18.22
N ARG A 102 -1.60 -0.74 17.60
CA ARG A 102 -1.92 -0.49 16.20
C ARG A 102 -2.12 0.99 15.87
N ALA A 103 -2.53 1.82 16.82
CA ALA A 103 -2.64 3.26 16.60
C ALA A 103 -1.28 3.90 16.25
N ALA A 104 -0.16 3.34 16.71
CA ALA A 104 1.17 3.82 16.38
C ALA A 104 1.53 3.67 14.89
N LEU A 105 0.85 2.78 14.14
CA LEU A 105 1.01 2.66 12.69
C LEU A 105 0.47 3.86 11.91
N ALA A 106 -0.38 4.68 12.52
CA ALA A 106 -0.94 5.87 11.88
C ALA A 106 0.07 7.05 11.81
N VAL A 107 1.23 6.92 12.44
CA VAL A 107 2.27 7.97 12.43
C VAL A 107 2.96 8.02 11.07
N SER A 108 2.91 9.17 10.41
CA SER A 108 3.60 9.37 9.12
C SER A 108 5.10 9.09 9.26
N PRO A 109 5.72 8.35 8.32
CA PRO A 109 7.17 8.17 8.29
C PRO A 109 7.94 9.50 8.33
N ALA A 110 7.39 10.58 7.79
CA ALA A 110 8.04 11.89 7.83
C ALA A 110 8.25 12.42 9.26
N VAL A 111 7.27 12.18 10.15
CA VAL A 111 7.38 12.53 11.59
C VAL A 111 8.52 11.74 12.23
N VAL A 112 8.59 10.44 11.99
CA VAL A 112 9.62 9.57 12.56
C VAL A 112 11.03 9.97 12.14
N HIS A 113 11.23 10.24 10.84
CA HIS A 113 12.53 10.65 10.34
C HIS A 113 12.90 12.07 10.82
N GLY A 114 11.92 12.97 10.92
CA GLY A 114 12.12 14.32 11.46
C GLY A 114 12.51 14.28 12.94
N LEU A 115 11.85 13.42 13.71
CA LEU A 115 12.15 13.12 15.10
C LEU A 115 13.59 12.62 15.28
N LEU A 116 13.98 11.57 14.55
CA LEU A 116 15.33 11.00 14.62
C LEU A 116 16.41 12.01 14.22
N ALA A 117 16.15 12.85 13.23
CA ALA A 117 17.06 13.92 12.83
C ALA A 117 17.18 14.99 13.92
N GLY A 118 16.07 15.42 14.51
CA GLY A 118 16.04 16.36 15.62
C GLY A 118 16.83 15.84 16.82
N VAL A 119 16.53 14.63 17.29
CA VAL A 119 17.26 13.95 18.38
C VAL A 119 18.74 13.83 18.06
N GLY A 120 19.10 13.43 16.84
CA GLY A 120 20.50 13.33 16.41
C GLY A 120 21.25 14.65 16.51
N VAL A 121 20.63 15.75 16.09
CA VAL A 121 21.21 17.11 16.23
C VAL A 121 21.36 17.50 17.68
N VAL A 122 20.34 17.30 18.52
CA VAL A 122 20.42 17.70 19.95
C VAL A 122 21.50 16.89 20.69
N ILE A 123 21.59 15.58 20.44
CA ILE A 123 22.65 14.74 21.01
C ILE A 123 24.02 15.23 20.52
N ALA A 124 24.18 15.47 19.22
CA ALA A 124 25.47 15.92 18.68
C ALA A 124 25.90 17.26 19.29
N LEU A 125 25.00 18.24 19.41
CA LEU A 125 25.30 19.53 20.04
C LEU A 125 25.66 19.37 21.52
N SER A 126 24.88 18.61 22.28
CA SER A 126 25.12 18.41 23.72
C SER A 126 26.46 17.71 23.97
N GLN A 127 26.75 16.66 23.21
CA GLN A 127 27.96 15.85 23.41
C GLN A 127 29.21 16.53 22.85
N LEU A 128 29.07 17.45 21.89
CA LEU A 128 30.19 18.27 21.44
C LEU A 128 30.76 19.13 22.58
N HIS A 129 29.92 19.57 23.52
CA HIS A 129 30.40 20.32 24.69
C HIS A 129 31.30 19.47 25.59
N VAL A 130 30.95 18.19 25.76
CA VAL A 130 31.75 17.23 26.54
C VAL A 130 33.07 16.91 25.84
N VAL A 131 33.08 16.82 24.51
CA VAL A 131 34.33 16.65 23.72
C VAL A 131 35.24 17.87 23.89
N LEU A 132 34.65 19.07 23.91
CA LEU A 132 35.34 20.32 24.19
C LEU A 132 35.67 20.50 25.69
N GLY A 133 35.50 19.50 26.54
CA GLY A 133 35.88 19.57 27.96
C GLY A 133 34.95 20.39 28.86
N GLY A 134 33.79 20.84 28.35
CA GLY A 134 32.74 21.49 29.11
C GLY A 134 31.57 20.55 29.48
N SER A 135 30.50 21.14 30.00
CA SER A 135 29.25 20.44 30.33
C SER A 135 28.12 20.83 29.35
N PRO A 136 27.21 19.91 29.00
CA PRO A 136 26.05 20.23 28.18
C PRO A 136 25.03 21.10 28.93
N GLN A 137 24.39 22.02 28.21
CA GLN A 137 23.30 22.85 28.70
C GLN A 137 21.94 22.14 28.60
N ARG A 138 20.94 22.67 29.32
CA ARG A 138 19.56 22.11 29.38
C ARG A 138 18.84 22.08 28.03
N SER A 139 19.10 23.05 27.14
CA SER A 139 18.44 23.13 25.84
C SER A 139 19.43 23.11 24.68
N ALA A 140 19.01 22.59 23.53
CA ALA A 140 19.85 22.56 22.33
C ALA A 140 20.23 23.97 21.85
N LEU A 141 19.32 24.94 22.02
CA LEU A 141 19.59 26.34 21.70
C LEU A 141 20.66 26.96 22.60
N ALA A 142 20.62 26.69 23.90
CA ALA A 142 21.66 27.16 24.82
C ALA A 142 23.03 26.58 24.44
N ASN A 143 23.09 25.28 24.16
CA ASN A 143 24.30 24.62 23.64
C ASN A 143 24.78 25.28 22.32
N LEU A 144 23.87 25.63 21.41
CA LEU A 144 24.24 26.28 20.14
C LEU A 144 24.81 27.69 20.34
N ILE A 145 24.26 28.46 21.28
CA ILE A 145 24.69 29.83 21.58
C ILE A 145 26.05 29.84 22.29
N GLU A 146 26.32 28.88 23.18
CA GLU A 146 27.58 28.81 23.95
C GLU A 146 28.75 28.21 23.14
N LEU A 147 28.46 27.43 22.10
CA LEU A 147 29.44 26.74 21.27
C LEU A 147 30.61 27.62 20.77
N PRO A 148 30.40 28.83 20.23
CA PRO A 148 31.50 29.68 19.78
C PRO A 148 32.47 30.05 20.90
N ALA A 149 31.95 30.34 22.11
CA ALA A 149 32.77 30.65 23.27
C ALA A 149 33.55 29.41 23.75
N GLN A 150 32.92 28.24 23.72
CA GLN A 150 33.59 26.98 24.05
C GLN A 150 34.68 26.62 23.05
N VAL A 151 34.48 26.81 21.74
CA VAL A 151 35.51 26.54 20.73
C VAL A 151 36.70 27.49 20.87
N ALA A 152 36.47 28.73 21.30
CA ALA A 152 37.52 29.71 21.54
C ALA A 152 38.35 29.42 22.81
N ALA A 153 37.84 28.62 23.74
CA ALA A 153 38.57 28.24 24.94
C ALA A 153 39.71 27.25 24.62
N LYS A 154 40.82 27.35 25.35
CA LYS A 154 41.98 26.47 25.18
C LYS A 154 41.71 25.13 25.85
N HIS A 155 41.34 24.14 25.05
CA HIS A 155 41.10 22.77 25.52
C HIS A 155 42.30 21.87 25.26
N GLY A 156 42.66 21.05 26.26
CA GLY A 156 43.83 20.18 26.25
C GLY A 156 43.54 18.76 25.73
N HIS A 157 43.91 17.74 26.51
CA HIS A 157 43.91 16.35 26.07
C HIS A 157 42.52 15.77 25.72
N ALA A 158 41.44 16.26 26.34
CA ALA A 158 40.08 15.78 26.08
C ALA A 158 39.66 15.95 24.60
N VAL A 159 39.98 17.11 24.01
CA VAL A 159 39.70 17.37 22.58
C VAL A 159 40.54 16.47 21.69
N ALA A 160 41.82 16.25 22.02
CA ALA A 160 42.67 15.34 21.27
C ALA A 160 42.10 13.91 21.27
N VAL A 161 41.66 13.42 22.44
CA VAL A 161 40.97 12.12 22.57
C VAL A 161 39.70 12.07 21.73
N GLY A 162 38.88 13.13 21.76
CA GLY A 162 37.65 13.19 20.96
C GLY A 162 37.93 13.21 19.45
N LEU A 163 38.90 13.99 18.99
CA LEU A 163 39.31 14.05 17.58
C LEU A 163 39.90 12.73 17.10
N ILE A 164 40.74 12.06 17.91
CA ILE A 164 41.24 10.71 17.61
C ILE A 164 40.07 9.75 17.45
N THR A 165 39.10 9.80 18.37
CA THR A 165 37.93 8.92 18.33
C THR A 165 37.13 9.14 17.05
N ILE A 166 36.80 10.39 16.69
CA ILE A 166 36.08 10.73 15.45
C ILE A 166 36.90 10.34 14.21
N GLY A 167 38.21 10.60 14.22
CA GLY A 167 39.12 10.26 13.13
C GLY A 167 39.16 8.76 12.87
N VAL A 168 39.28 7.94 13.92
CA VAL A 168 39.23 6.48 13.81
C VAL A 168 37.86 6.02 13.32
N LEU A 169 36.76 6.55 13.87
CA LEU A 169 35.39 6.21 13.41
C LEU A 169 35.20 6.49 11.92
N ALA A 170 35.61 7.67 11.46
CA ALA A 170 35.52 8.07 10.05
C ALA A 170 36.41 7.21 9.15
N LEU A 171 37.66 6.96 9.53
CA LEU A 171 38.60 6.15 8.76
C LEU A 171 38.15 4.68 8.69
N TRP A 172 37.57 4.14 9.76
CA TRP A 172 37.10 2.76 9.83
C TRP A 172 36.06 2.44 8.75
N THR A 173 35.20 3.41 8.43
CA THR A 173 34.19 3.26 7.36
C THR A 173 34.80 3.08 5.97
N ARG A 174 36.04 3.52 5.76
CA ARG A 174 36.78 3.43 4.49
C ARG A 174 37.66 2.18 4.35
N LEU A 175 37.86 1.42 5.43
CA LEU A 175 38.72 0.23 5.44
C LEU A 175 38.11 -0.96 4.65
N PRO A 176 38.94 -1.93 4.19
CA PRO A 176 38.46 -3.13 3.50
C PRO A 176 37.51 -3.96 4.38
N ARG A 177 36.57 -4.68 3.74
CA ARG A 177 35.52 -5.45 4.42
C ARG A 177 36.05 -6.45 5.46
N ARG A 178 37.27 -6.98 5.28
CA ARG A 178 37.91 -7.93 6.21
C ARG A 178 38.17 -7.31 7.60
N LEU A 179 38.53 -6.02 7.67
CA LEU A 179 38.77 -5.32 8.94
C LEU A 179 37.47 -4.81 9.58
N ARG A 180 36.44 -4.54 8.77
CA ARG A 180 35.11 -4.10 9.22
C ARG A 180 34.24 -5.19 9.87
N VAL A 181 34.80 -6.38 10.08
CA VAL A 181 34.17 -7.42 10.92
C VAL A 181 34.07 -6.94 12.37
N VAL A 182 35.04 -6.15 12.84
CA VAL A 182 34.98 -5.49 14.14
C VAL A 182 34.21 -4.16 14.00
N PRO A 183 33.17 -3.91 14.84
CA PRO A 183 32.43 -2.66 14.82
C PRO A 183 33.31 -1.44 15.10
N ALA A 184 33.13 -0.36 14.33
CA ALA A 184 33.92 0.87 14.44
C ALA A 184 34.03 1.50 15.85
N PRO A 185 33.00 1.45 16.73
CA PRO A 185 33.10 2.01 18.08
C PRO A 185 34.21 1.41 18.95
N LEU A 186 34.49 0.11 18.81
CA LEU A 186 35.50 -0.56 19.63
C LEU A 186 36.94 -0.14 19.36
N PRO A 187 37.46 -0.21 18.13
CA PRO A 187 38.82 0.24 17.84
C PRO A 187 38.95 1.74 18.12
N ALA A 188 37.89 2.54 17.92
CA ALA A 188 37.90 3.96 18.24
C ALA A 188 38.12 4.19 19.75
N LEU A 189 37.31 3.57 20.60
CA LEU A 189 37.45 3.68 22.06
C LEU A 189 38.74 3.04 22.58
N LEU A 190 39.17 1.91 22.02
CA LEU A 190 40.41 1.25 22.40
C LEU A 190 41.62 2.12 22.05
N THR A 191 41.66 2.68 20.84
CA THR A 191 42.75 3.59 20.41
C THR A 191 42.79 4.82 21.31
N ALA A 192 41.63 5.42 21.56
CA ALA A 192 41.51 6.57 22.46
C ALA A 192 42.02 6.26 23.88
N ALA A 193 41.65 5.11 24.45
CA ALA A 193 42.08 4.68 25.77
C ALA A 193 43.59 4.38 25.83
N LEU A 194 44.13 3.68 24.83
CA LEU A 194 45.56 3.34 24.75
C LEU A 194 46.42 4.59 24.57
N VAL A 195 46.01 5.53 23.73
CA VAL A 195 46.74 6.79 23.53
C VAL A 195 46.70 7.62 24.81
N ALA A 196 45.52 7.80 25.42
CA ALA A 196 45.39 8.57 26.66
C ALA A 196 46.21 7.94 27.81
N TRP A 197 46.24 6.62 27.91
CA TRP A 197 47.05 5.91 28.90
C TRP A 197 48.55 6.00 28.61
N GLY A 198 48.97 5.73 27.37
CA GLY A 198 50.39 5.71 26.99
C GLY A 198 51.08 7.06 27.12
N PHE A 199 50.38 8.15 26.80
CA PHE A 199 50.90 9.51 26.95
C PHE A 199 50.59 10.14 28.32
N GLN A 200 50.00 9.38 29.26
CA GLN A 200 49.63 9.85 30.61
C GLN A 200 48.77 11.12 30.56
N TRP A 201 47.84 11.19 29.61
CA TRP A 201 46.95 12.33 29.47
C TRP A 201 45.97 12.39 30.64
N ASP A 202 45.91 13.55 31.29
CA ASP A 202 44.90 13.86 32.28
C ASP A 202 43.55 14.09 31.60
N VAL A 203 42.70 13.06 31.62
CA VAL A 203 41.36 13.07 31.06
C VAL A 203 40.41 12.34 32.00
N ALA A 204 39.19 12.87 32.13
CA ALA A 204 38.12 12.20 32.87
C ALA A 204 37.83 10.83 32.24
N ARG A 205 37.77 9.80 33.08
CA ARG A 205 37.48 8.41 32.69
C ARG A 205 36.11 8.00 33.20
N VAL A 206 35.58 6.95 32.60
CA VAL A 206 34.34 6.32 33.03
C VAL A 206 34.45 5.89 34.48
N ASP A 207 33.56 6.42 35.32
CA ASP A 207 33.43 5.98 36.70
C ASP A 207 32.18 5.11 36.90
N LEU A 208 32.39 3.92 37.45
CA LEU A 208 31.34 2.96 37.81
C LEU A 208 31.13 2.88 39.34
N SER A 209 31.90 3.63 40.13
CA SER A 209 31.91 3.56 41.60
C SER A 209 30.58 3.97 42.23
N GLY A 210 29.88 4.96 41.65
CA GLY A 210 28.52 5.34 42.05
C GLY A 210 27.46 4.25 41.83
N GLY A 211 27.78 3.17 41.11
CA GLY A 211 26.85 2.07 40.80
C GLY A 211 26.58 1.11 41.96
N VAL A 212 27.45 1.04 42.99
CA VAL A 212 27.26 0.14 44.14
C VAL A 212 26.75 0.91 45.37
N SER A 213 27.19 2.16 45.54
CA SER A 213 26.74 3.06 46.62
C SER A 213 25.47 3.86 46.28
N GLY A 214 25.18 4.08 44.99
CA GLY A 214 23.96 4.71 44.49
C GLY A 214 22.88 3.72 44.04
N TRP A 215 23.13 2.41 44.16
CA TRP A 215 22.12 1.39 43.92
C TRP A 215 21.07 1.45 45.03
N GLY A 216 19.84 1.77 44.67
CA GLY A 216 18.77 1.94 45.63
C GLY A 216 17.42 1.69 44.97
N LEU A 217 16.48 1.15 45.75
CA LEU A 217 15.13 0.90 45.29
C LEU A 217 14.50 2.19 44.74
N PRO A 218 13.69 2.11 43.67
CA PRO A 218 12.97 3.27 43.15
C PRO A 218 12.11 3.87 44.27
N VAL A 219 12.05 5.20 44.32
CA VAL A 219 11.29 5.95 45.34
C VAL A 219 10.18 6.71 44.63
N LEU A 220 9.02 6.82 45.27
CA LEU A 220 7.94 7.64 44.74
C LEU A 220 8.41 9.11 44.64
N PRO A 221 8.22 9.78 43.50
CA PRO A 221 8.52 11.21 43.39
C PRO A 221 7.65 12.00 44.36
N ASP A 222 8.24 13.00 45.00
CA ASP A 222 7.55 13.92 45.91
C ASP A 222 7.16 15.20 45.15
N ASP A 223 6.05 15.15 44.41
CA ASP A 223 5.45 16.28 43.67
C ASP A 223 3.95 16.00 43.43
N ASP A 224 3.26 16.95 42.79
CA ASP A 224 1.86 16.83 42.38
C ASP A 224 1.63 15.59 41.51
N TRP A 225 0.61 14.81 41.86
CA TRP A 225 0.25 13.58 41.16
C TRP A 225 -0.04 13.80 39.67
N HIS A 226 -0.55 14.97 39.27
CA HIS A 226 -0.79 15.33 37.88
C HIS A 226 0.52 15.44 37.09
N LYS A 227 1.55 16.03 37.69
CA LYS A 227 2.87 16.14 37.06
C LYS A 227 3.56 14.78 36.99
N ILE A 228 3.47 13.99 38.05
CA ILE A 228 3.99 12.61 38.08
C ILE A 228 3.30 11.77 37.00
N LEU A 229 1.97 11.83 36.91
CA LEU A 229 1.21 11.12 35.88
C LEU A 229 1.63 11.59 34.47
N SER A 230 1.80 12.90 34.27
CA SER A 230 2.24 13.45 32.98
C SER A 230 3.63 12.94 32.58
N ALA A 231 4.57 12.86 33.54
CA ALA A 231 5.91 12.31 33.31
C ALA A 231 5.87 10.81 32.98
N VAL A 232 5.06 10.05 33.72
CA VAL A 232 4.84 8.62 33.48
C VAL A 232 4.25 8.39 32.09
N LEU A 233 3.20 9.13 31.73
CA LEU A 233 2.57 9.04 30.41
C LEU A 233 3.53 9.45 29.29
N LEU A 234 4.32 10.50 29.49
CA LEU A 234 5.31 10.96 28.53
C LEU A 234 6.36 9.88 28.25
N VAL A 235 6.98 9.31 29.30
CA VAL A 235 7.97 8.23 29.15
C VAL A 235 7.33 7.00 28.50
N ALA A 236 6.13 6.61 28.95
CA ALA A 236 5.41 5.44 28.42
C ALA A 236 5.12 5.58 26.92
N LEU A 237 4.51 6.69 26.51
CA LEU A 237 4.11 6.95 25.12
C LEU A 237 5.33 7.07 24.21
N LEU A 238 6.36 7.77 24.64
CA LEU A 238 7.52 8.01 23.80
C LEU A 238 8.38 6.74 23.62
N ALA A 239 8.60 5.96 24.69
CA ALA A 239 9.24 4.65 24.58
C ALA A 239 8.40 3.67 23.74
N ALA A 240 7.06 3.73 23.83
CA ALA A 240 6.17 2.92 23.00
C ALA A 240 6.29 3.29 21.53
N VAL A 241 6.19 4.57 21.19
CA VAL A 241 6.30 5.06 19.81
C VAL A 241 7.66 4.70 19.22
N GLU A 242 8.77 4.94 19.93
CA GLU A 242 10.12 4.59 19.46
C GLU A 242 10.23 3.07 19.20
N SER A 243 9.72 2.26 20.12
CA SER A 243 9.78 0.80 20.02
C SER A 243 8.96 0.24 18.86
N LEU A 244 7.72 0.71 18.72
CA LEU A 244 6.80 0.26 17.67
C LEU A 244 7.25 0.70 16.28
N LEU A 245 7.75 1.93 16.14
CA LEU A 245 8.30 2.42 14.88
C LEU A 245 9.55 1.65 14.48
N CYS A 246 10.40 1.28 15.44
CA CYS A 246 11.52 0.38 15.20
C CYS A 246 11.04 -0.99 14.71
N SER A 247 9.99 -1.55 15.31
CA SER A 247 9.44 -2.84 14.89
C SER A 247 8.94 -2.81 13.45
N VAL A 248 8.22 -1.75 13.07
CA VAL A 248 7.73 -1.54 11.69
C VAL A 248 8.89 -1.41 10.71
N ALA A 249 9.92 -0.63 11.06
CA ALA A 249 11.08 -0.44 10.22
C ALA A 249 11.88 -1.74 10.04
N VAL A 250 12.11 -2.48 11.12
CA VAL A 250 12.89 -3.72 11.15
C VAL A 250 12.16 -4.86 10.43
N ASP A 251 10.84 -4.94 10.58
CA ASP A 251 9.99 -5.86 9.81
C ASP A 251 10.25 -5.66 8.31
N GLY A 252 10.36 -4.42 7.84
CA GLY A 252 10.68 -4.12 6.44
C GLY A 252 12.05 -4.62 5.95
N MET A 253 12.97 -5.00 6.85
CA MET A 253 14.34 -5.42 6.53
C MET A 253 14.52 -6.94 6.45
N HIS A 254 13.49 -7.72 6.80
CA HIS A 254 13.54 -9.18 6.75
C HIS A 254 12.27 -9.79 6.15
N THR A 255 12.37 -11.05 5.74
CA THR A 255 11.26 -11.83 5.15
C THR A 255 10.59 -12.79 6.13
N GLY A 256 11.04 -12.82 7.40
CA GLY A 256 10.45 -13.65 8.45
C GLY A 256 9.07 -13.20 8.94
N ARG A 257 8.59 -13.83 10.03
CA ARG A 257 7.32 -13.50 10.68
C ARG A 257 7.28 -12.01 11.07
N ARG A 258 6.18 -11.34 10.74
CA ARG A 258 5.92 -9.94 11.12
C ARG A 258 5.68 -9.82 12.62
N THR A 259 6.06 -8.67 13.17
CA THR A 259 5.95 -8.36 14.58
C THR A 259 4.49 -8.11 14.96
N ASP A 260 4.02 -8.76 16.03
CA ASP A 260 2.78 -8.39 16.72
C ASP A 260 3.10 -7.20 17.64
N LEU A 261 2.58 -6.03 17.26
CA LEU A 261 2.85 -4.76 17.93
C LEU A 261 2.31 -4.71 19.36
N ASP A 262 1.16 -5.34 19.62
CA ASP A 262 0.54 -5.33 20.96
C ASP A 262 1.38 -6.20 21.91
N GLN A 263 1.82 -7.37 21.44
CA GLN A 263 2.75 -8.22 22.20
C GLN A 263 4.12 -7.55 22.41
N GLU A 264 4.63 -6.86 21.39
CA GLU A 264 5.91 -6.15 21.50
C GLU A 264 5.81 -5.01 22.52
N LEU A 265 4.72 -4.25 22.52
CA LEU A 265 4.47 -3.19 23.50
C LEU A 265 4.41 -3.75 24.93
N MET A 266 3.75 -4.88 25.14
CA MET A 266 3.74 -5.54 26.46
C MET A 266 5.14 -5.99 26.89
N ALA A 267 5.95 -6.52 25.98
CA ALA A 267 7.31 -6.95 26.27
C ALA A 267 8.22 -5.77 26.69
N HIS A 268 8.09 -4.61 26.02
CA HIS A 268 8.76 -3.38 26.43
C HIS A 268 8.23 -2.83 27.75
N GLY A 269 6.92 -2.95 28.00
CA GLY A 269 6.33 -2.60 29.29
C GLY A 269 6.93 -3.39 30.44
N ALA A 270 7.03 -4.72 30.30
CA ALA A 270 7.71 -5.59 31.25
C ALA A 270 9.20 -5.24 31.41
N ALA A 271 9.89 -4.95 30.30
CA ALA A 271 11.29 -4.52 30.33
C ALA A 271 11.49 -3.20 31.08
N ASN A 272 10.60 -2.21 30.88
CA ASN A 272 10.64 -0.93 31.57
C ASN A 272 10.33 -1.06 33.07
N MET A 273 9.38 -1.92 33.44
CA MET A 273 9.11 -2.24 34.85
C MET A 273 10.36 -2.80 35.54
N VAL A 274 10.99 -3.80 34.95
CA VAL A 274 12.17 -4.45 35.54
C VAL A 274 13.39 -3.54 35.49
N ALA A 275 13.60 -2.81 34.40
CA ALA A 275 14.70 -1.85 34.31
C ALA A 275 14.55 -0.76 35.36
N GLY A 276 13.37 -0.14 35.50
CA GLY A 276 13.10 0.85 36.55
C GLY A 276 13.31 0.29 37.95
N ALA A 277 12.85 -0.94 38.22
CA ALA A 277 13.05 -1.61 39.52
C ALA A 277 14.53 -1.84 39.87
N LEU A 278 15.36 -2.15 38.87
CA LEU A 278 16.80 -2.42 39.03
C LEU A 278 17.67 -1.16 38.95
N GLY A 279 17.08 0.04 38.80
CA GLY A 279 17.84 1.28 38.63
C GLY A 279 18.48 1.39 37.24
N GLY A 280 17.79 0.93 36.20
CA GLY A 280 18.14 1.06 34.80
C GLY A 280 17.45 2.26 34.12
N LEU A 281 17.98 2.64 32.96
CA LEU A 281 17.32 3.60 32.07
C LEU A 281 16.05 3.01 31.43
N PRO A 282 15.11 3.86 30.95
CA PRO A 282 14.03 3.41 30.08
C PRO A 282 14.56 2.58 28.92
N VAL A 283 13.90 1.46 28.67
CA VAL A 283 14.15 0.51 27.60
C VAL A 283 13.24 0.84 26.41
N ALA A 284 13.84 0.94 25.24
CA ALA A 284 13.14 0.97 23.96
C ALA A 284 13.89 0.17 22.90
N ALA A 285 13.22 -0.13 21.79
CA ALA A 285 13.90 -0.75 20.66
C ALA A 285 14.82 0.25 19.97
N ALA A 286 16.04 -0.18 19.62
CA ALA A 286 17.01 0.69 18.98
C ALA A 286 17.16 0.33 17.49
N ILE A 287 16.84 1.28 16.61
CA ILE A 287 16.91 1.10 15.16
C ILE A 287 18.34 0.73 14.70
N VAL A 288 19.37 1.38 15.27
CA VAL A 288 20.77 1.12 14.92
C VAL A 288 21.15 -0.32 15.29
N ARG A 289 20.85 -0.77 16.51
CA ARG A 289 21.17 -2.14 16.97
C ARG A 289 20.41 -3.19 16.16
N SER A 290 19.12 -2.95 15.92
CA SER A 290 18.27 -3.88 15.18
C SER A 290 18.67 -3.98 13.71
N THR A 291 19.02 -2.86 13.07
CA THR A 291 19.56 -2.88 11.69
C THR A 291 20.88 -3.63 11.60
N THR A 292 21.81 -3.43 12.56
CA THR A 292 23.05 -4.20 12.64
C THR A 292 22.74 -5.68 12.81
N ASN A 293 21.81 -6.04 13.70
CA ASN A 293 21.41 -7.42 13.96
C ASN A 293 20.95 -8.13 12.68
N VAL A 294 20.04 -7.48 11.93
CA VAL A 294 19.54 -7.99 10.64
C VAL A 294 20.64 -8.06 9.59
N GLN A 295 21.49 -7.03 9.47
CA GLN A 295 22.58 -7.00 8.49
C GLN A 295 23.65 -8.06 8.77
N THR A 296 23.87 -8.43 10.03
CA THR A 296 24.75 -9.53 10.44
C THR A 296 24.11 -10.91 10.26
N GLY A 297 22.87 -10.96 9.79
CA GLY A 297 22.19 -12.18 9.39
C GLY A 297 21.33 -12.82 10.48
N ALA A 298 21.03 -12.13 11.58
CA ALA A 298 20.12 -12.64 12.61
C ALA A 298 18.78 -13.05 12.03
N ARG A 299 18.20 -14.11 12.56
CA ARG A 299 16.91 -14.67 12.10
C ARG A 299 15.93 -14.90 13.23
N THR A 300 16.38 -15.00 14.48
CA THR A 300 15.51 -15.28 15.62
C THR A 300 15.87 -14.45 16.86
N ARG A 301 14.90 -14.37 17.78
CA ARG A 301 14.99 -13.61 19.04
C ARG A 301 16.17 -14.02 19.92
N TRP A 302 16.74 -15.21 19.68
CA TRP A 302 17.97 -15.66 20.35
C TRP A 302 19.12 -14.69 20.17
N SER A 303 19.20 -13.97 19.04
CA SER A 303 20.26 -12.97 18.87
C SER A 303 20.14 -11.83 19.90
N SER A 304 18.92 -11.34 20.16
CA SER A 304 18.68 -10.30 21.18
C SER A 304 18.95 -10.82 22.60
N ILE A 305 18.49 -12.04 22.91
CA ILE A 305 18.68 -12.65 24.23
C ILE A 305 20.18 -12.86 24.50
N LEU A 306 20.91 -13.46 23.55
CA LEU A 306 22.35 -13.67 23.64
C LEU A 306 23.09 -12.33 23.77
N HIS A 307 22.67 -11.29 23.04
CA HIS A 307 23.21 -9.94 23.20
C HIS A 307 23.13 -9.47 24.67
N GLY A 308 21.96 -9.55 25.29
CA GLY A 308 21.79 -9.16 26.70
C GLY A 308 22.62 -10.00 27.66
N VAL A 309 22.75 -11.31 27.39
CA VAL A 309 23.63 -12.22 28.14
C VAL A 309 25.10 -11.83 27.99
N TRP A 310 25.57 -11.48 26.79
CA TRP A 310 26.95 -11.01 26.58
C TRP A 310 27.23 -9.72 27.34
N VAL A 311 26.28 -8.77 27.36
CA VAL A 311 26.41 -7.56 28.18
C VAL A 311 26.54 -7.92 29.65
N LEU A 312 25.69 -8.82 30.17
CA LEU A 312 25.74 -9.26 31.56
C LEU A 312 27.10 -9.90 31.90
N LEU A 313 27.55 -10.85 31.10
CA LEU A 313 28.85 -11.51 31.30
C LEU A 313 30.01 -10.52 31.20
N PHE A 314 29.95 -9.56 30.28
CA PHE A 314 30.97 -8.52 30.14
C PHE A 314 31.04 -7.62 31.35
N VAL A 315 29.89 -7.20 31.90
CA VAL A 315 29.84 -6.37 33.11
C VAL A 315 30.39 -7.14 34.32
N LEU A 316 30.03 -8.42 34.48
CA LEU A 316 30.49 -9.23 35.60
C LEU A 316 31.99 -9.57 35.51
N GLY A 317 32.53 -9.81 34.31
CA GLY A 317 33.93 -10.22 34.12
C GLY A 317 34.93 -9.10 33.82
N PHE A 318 34.49 -7.99 33.22
CA PHE A 318 35.36 -6.95 32.64
C PHE A 318 35.00 -5.52 33.07
N ALA A 319 34.35 -5.34 34.22
CA ALA A 319 34.04 -4.01 34.76
C ALA A 319 35.28 -3.09 34.89
N TRP A 320 36.46 -3.65 35.19
CA TRP A 320 37.71 -2.91 35.30
C TRP A 320 38.16 -2.30 33.96
N THR A 321 37.89 -2.99 32.84
CA THR A 321 38.24 -2.52 31.49
C THR A 321 37.41 -1.31 31.09
N ILE A 322 36.14 -1.27 31.50
CA ILE A 322 35.24 -0.14 31.22
C ILE A 322 35.76 1.16 31.86
N LYS A 323 36.36 1.08 33.06
CA LYS A 323 36.93 2.25 33.77
C LYS A 323 38.16 2.87 33.08
N LEU A 324 38.74 2.20 32.10
CA LEU A 324 39.87 2.73 31.32
C LEU A 324 39.42 3.69 30.22
N ILE A 325 38.12 3.72 29.89
CA ILE A 325 37.60 4.47 28.75
C ILE A 325 37.49 5.97 29.13
N PRO A 326 38.11 6.89 28.36
CA PRO A 326 37.91 8.33 28.55
C PRO A 326 36.46 8.75 28.23
N THR A 327 35.86 9.62 29.03
CA THR A 327 34.49 10.12 28.80
C THR A 327 34.39 10.94 27.51
N ALA A 328 35.44 11.70 27.16
CA ALA A 328 35.53 12.44 25.90
C ALA A 328 35.43 11.51 24.67
N ALA A 329 35.90 10.25 24.77
CA ALA A 329 35.79 9.28 23.70
C ALA A 329 34.34 8.77 23.53
N LEU A 330 33.62 8.57 24.64
CA LEU A 330 32.18 8.24 24.59
C LEU A 330 31.35 9.41 24.03
N ALA A 331 31.68 10.65 24.41
CA ALA A 331 31.00 11.83 23.90
C ALA A 331 31.23 11.97 22.38
N ALA A 332 32.47 11.81 21.93
CA ALA A 332 32.84 11.81 20.51
C ALA A 332 32.10 10.72 19.70
N LEU A 333 31.94 9.52 20.28
CA LEU A 333 31.13 8.47 19.68
C LEU A 333 29.66 8.89 19.49
N LEU A 334 29.07 9.54 20.50
CA LEU A 334 27.68 10.04 20.40
C LEU A 334 27.53 11.18 19.41
N VAL A 335 28.51 12.09 19.32
CA VAL A 335 28.55 13.14 18.29
C VAL A 335 28.52 12.49 16.90
N PHE A 336 29.40 11.51 16.66
CA PHE A 336 29.46 10.80 15.38
C PHE A 336 28.13 10.10 15.05
N ILE A 337 27.53 9.42 16.02
CA ILE A 337 26.23 8.74 15.83
C ILE A 337 25.11 9.75 15.57
N GLY A 338 25.04 10.84 16.35
CA GLY A 338 24.04 11.88 16.20
C GLY A 338 24.06 12.52 14.81
N VAL A 339 25.24 12.80 14.28
CA VAL A 339 25.42 13.30 12.90
C VAL A 339 24.95 12.27 11.86
N GLN A 340 25.20 10.97 12.07
CA GLN A 340 24.75 9.92 11.15
C GLN A 340 23.23 9.71 11.11
N MET A 341 22.49 10.15 12.14
CA MET A 341 21.01 10.08 12.15
C MET A 341 20.39 11.08 11.17
N VAL A 342 21.10 12.15 10.80
CA VAL A 342 20.65 13.15 9.83
C VAL A 342 20.99 12.70 8.39
N LYS A 343 20.09 11.95 7.75
CA LYS A 343 20.31 11.45 6.37
C LYS A 343 19.54 12.23 5.32
N VAL A 344 20.26 13.02 4.51
CA VAL A 344 19.74 13.81 3.36
C VAL A 344 18.97 12.95 2.34
N ALA A 345 19.32 11.67 2.20
CA ALA A 345 18.66 10.74 1.28
C ALA A 345 17.16 10.50 1.60
N HIS A 346 16.75 10.65 2.87
CA HIS A 346 15.33 10.50 3.25
C HIS A 346 14.52 11.73 2.86
N VAL A 347 15.09 12.93 2.98
CA VAL A 347 14.47 14.19 2.54
C VAL A 347 14.08 14.14 1.06
N ARG A 348 14.95 13.57 0.21
CA ARG A 348 14.68 13.40 -1.23
C ARG A 348 13.52 12.44 -1.54
N ARG A 349 13.36 11.36 -0.77
CA ARG A 349 12.26 10.39 -0.94
C ARG A 349 10.92 10.93 -0.43
N VAL A 350 10.94 11.68 0.66
CA VAL A 350 9.75 12.33 1.24
C VAL A 350 9.24 13.47 0.35
N ASN A 351 10.12 14.09 -0.46
CA ASN A 351 9.77 15.16 -1.39
C ASN A 351 8.69 14.77 -2.41
N GLY A 352 8.71 13.53 -2.92
CA GLY A 352 7.72 13.05 -3.90
C GLY A 352 6.27 13.01 -3.39
N HIS A 353 6.07 12.97 -2.07
CA HIS A 353 4.76 12.84 -1.44
C HIS A 353 4.26 14.15 -0.78
N GLY A 354 5.02 15.25 -0.89
CA GLY A 354 4.66 16.54 -0.28
C GLY A 354 4.67 16.55 1.25
N GLU A 355 5.42 15.65 1.89
CA GLU A 355 5.51 15.52 3.36
C GLU A 355 6.78 16.17 3.95
N VAL A 356 7.59 16.86 3.13
CA VAL A 356 8.80 17.57 3.58
C VAL A 356 8.50 18.59 4.69
N PRO A 357 7.39 19.37 4.65
CA PRO A 357 7.06 20.28 5.75
C PRO A 357 6.91 19.56 7.10
N VAL A 358 6.33 18.36 7.12
CA VAL A 358 6.18 17.54 8.33
C VAL A 358 7.54 17.16 8.90
N TYR A 359 8.45 16.68 8.05
CA TYR A 359 9.81 16.33 8.46
C TYR A 359 10.55 17.55 9.07
N VAL A 360 10.56 18.68 8.37
CA VAL A 360 11.30 19.88 8.78
C VAL A 360 10.73 20.47 10.07
N ILE A 361 9.40 20.59 10.16
CA ILE A 361 8.74 21.16 11.34
C ILE A 361 8.94 20.24 12.55
N THR A 362 8.82 18.92 12.39
CA THR A 362 9.12 17.98 13.49
C THR A 362 10.56 18.15 13.97
N MET A 363 11.54 18.18 13.05
CA MET A 363 12.95 18.31 13.40
C MET A 363 13.25 19.65 14.13
N VAL A 364 12.77 20.76 13.58
CA VAL A 364 12.99 22.10 14.17
C VAL A 364 12.30 22.22 15.52
N ALA A 365 11.06 21.72 15.66
CA ALA A 365 10.33 21.75 16.92
C ALA A 365 11.01 20.88 17.98
N VAL A 366 11.58 19.71 17.63
CA VAL A 366 12.39 18.91 18.56
C VAL A 366 13.62 19.68 19.07
N ILE A 367 14.30 20.43 18.18
CA ILE A 367 15.49 21.21 18.54
C ILE A 367 15.14 22.41 19.43
N VAL A 368 14.04 23.10 19.14
CA VAL A 368 13.67 24.38 19.77
C VAL A 368 12.81 24.20 21.01
N LEU A 369 11.76 23.38 20.91
CA LEU A 369 10.72 23.23 21.94
C LEU A 369 10.95 22.02 22.82
N GLY A 370 11.63 20.98 22.30
CA GLY A 370 11.82 19.72 22.99
C GLY A 370 11.10 18.57 22.30
N LEU A 371 11.35 17.36 22.80
CA LEU A 371 10.99 16.13 22.13
C LEU A 371 9.47 15.91 22.04
N ALA A 372 8.75 16.18 23.12
CA ALA A 372 7.32 15.93 23.22
C ALA A 372 6.54 16.87 22.29
N GLU A 373 6.80 18.17 22.41
CA GLU A 373 6.23 19.24 21.61
C GLU A 373 6.57 19.06 20.13
N GLY A 374 7.80 18.61 19.84
CA GLY A 374 8.24 18.34 18.48
C GLY A 374 7.44 17.24 17.78
N VAL A 375 7.20 16.11 18.48
CA VAL A 375 6.36 15.02 17.94
C VAL A 375 4.91 15.48 17.76
N LEU A 376 4.33 16.19 18.73
CA LEU A 376 2.97 16.71 18.64
C LEU A 376 2.79 17.68 17.47
N ALA A 377 3.73 18.60 17.27
CA ALA A 377 3.72 19.54 16.14
C ALA A 377 3.80 18.80 14.79
N GLY A 378 4.65 17.78 14.71
CA GLY A 378 4.77 16.92 13.52
C GLY A 378 3.48 16.18 13.20
N LEU A 379 2.88 15.53 14.20
CA LEU A 379 1.61 14.80 14.06
C LEU A 379 0.45 15.73 13.70
N ALA A 380 0.35 16.89 14.35
CA ALA A 380 -0.68 17.88 14.07
C ALA A 380 -0.60 18.37 12.62
N LEU A 381 0.61 18.66 12.12
CA LEU A 381 0.79 19.08 10.73
C LEU A 381 0.49 17.94 9.75
N ALA A 382 0.92 16.71 10.05
CA ALA A 382 0.60 15.55 9.22
C ALA A 382 -0.91 15.33 9.11
N ALA A 383 -1.63 15.41 10.23
CA ALA A 383 -3.09 15.33 10.28
C ALA A 383 -3.76 16.47 9.49
N LEU A 384 -3.26 17.71 9.63
CA LEU A 384 -3.80 18.87 8.90
C LEU A 384 -3.60 18.73 7.39
N LEU A 385 -2.43 18.28 6.94
CA LEU A 385 -2.15 18.04 5.53
C LEU A 385 -2.98 16.88 4.97
N ALA A 386 -3.16 15.81 5.75
CA ALA A 386 -4.04 14.69 5.38
C ALA A 386 -5.49 15.17 5.24
N LEU A 387 -6.00 15.92 6.22
CA LEU A 387 -7.35 16.50 6.17
C LEU A 387 -7.51 17.38 4.93
N ARG A 388 -6.56 18.29 4.67
CA ARG A 388 -6.58 19.16 3.49
C ARG A 388 -6.62 18.37 2.18
N ARG A 389 -5.86 17.27 2.06
CA ARG A 389 -5.85 16.43 0.84
C ARG A 389 -7.17 15.69 0.67
N LEU A 390 -7.72 15.16 1.77
CA LEU A 390 -8.98 14.42 1.77
C LEU A 390 -10.19 15.32 1.47
N THR A 391 -10.14 16.61 1.82
CA THR A 391 -11.25 17.56 1.59
C THR A 391 -11.09 18.37 0.31
N TRP A 392 -10.04 18.15 -0.48
CA TRP A 392 -9.77 18.98 -1.66
C TRP A 392 -10.63 18.54 -2.84
N VAL A 393 -11.57 19.41 -3.24
CA VAL A 393 -12.37 19.23 -4.45
C VAL A 393 -11.74 19.96 -5.65
N THR A 394 -11.78 19.31 -6.80
CA THR A 394 -11.45 19.95 -8.09
C THR A 394 -12.72 20.10 -8.91
N VAL A 395 -13.02 21.33 -9.31
CA VAL A 395 -14.14 21.65 -10.20
C VAL A 395 -13.55 22.24 -11.47
N ARG A 396 -13.90 21.68 -12.63
CA ARG A 396 -13.45 22.14 -13.95
C ARG A 396 -14.66 22.39 -14.83
N THR A 397 -14.78 23.59 -15.37
CA THR A 397 -15.82 23.94 -16.33
C THR A 397 -15.21 24.20 -17.69
N ARG A 398 -15.75 23.61 -18.74
CA ARG A 398 -15.31 23.81 -20.12
C ARG A 398 -16.52 24.10 -21.00
N ARG A 399 -16.39 25.05 -21.92
CA ARG A 399 -17.40 25.30 -22.96
C ARG A 399 -17.11 24.43 -24.17
N GLU A 400 -18.11 23.71 -24.65
CA GLU A 400 -18.05 22.92 -25.86
C GLU A 400 -18.39 23.76 -27.12
N PRO A 401 -17.93 23.34 -28.32
CA PRO A 401 -18.15 24.09 -29.57
C PRO A 401 -19.62 24.26 -29.96
N ASP A 402 -20.52 23.41 -29.44
CA ASP A 402 -21.96 23.44 -29.68
C ASP A 402 -22.72 24.42 -28.75
N GLY A 403 -22.01 25.08 -27.83
CA GLY A 403 -22.59 26.00 -26.85
C GLY A 403 -22.97 25.38 -25.51
N ARG A 404 -22.81 24.06 -25.32
CA ARG A 404 -22.97 23.40 -24.02
C ARG A 404 -21.81 23.69 -23.09
N TYR A 405 -22.08 23.66 -21.79
CA TYR A 405 -21.07 23.73 -20.74
C TYR A 405 -20.90 22.36 -20.09
N HIS A 406 -19.68 21.86 -20.06
CA HIS A 406 -19.32 20.62 -19.38
C HIS A 406 -18.62 20.95 -18.06
N ALA A 407 -19.24 20.61 -16.95
CA ALA A 407 -18.70 20.82 -15.61
C ALA A 407 -18.35 19.45 -14.99
N THR A 408 -17.07 19.24 -14.66
CA THR A 408 -16.60 18.01 -14.01
C THR A 408 -16.18 18.30 -12.57
N ILE A 409 -16.74 17.57 -11.61
CA ILE A 409 -16.43 17.66 -10.18
C ILE A 409 -15.72 16.37 -9.76
N CYS A 410 -14.49 16.50 -9.25
CA CYS A 410 -13.67 15.36 -8.82
C CYS A 410 -13.24 15.47 -7.35
N GLY A 411 -13.26 14.34 -6.64
CA GLY A 411 -12.76 14.18 -5.26
C GLY A 411 -13.87 14.08 -4.21
N SER A 412 -13.55 14.29 -2.94
CA SER A 412 -14.56 14.26 -1.87
C SER A 412 -15.25 15.61 -1.74
N LEU A 413 -16.55 15.64 -2.02
CA LEU A 413 -17.35 16.86 -2.01
C LEU A 413 -17.96 17.10 -0.63
N THR A 414 -17.17 17.77 0.23
CA THR A 414 -17.58 18.18 1.57
C THR A 414 -18.01 19.66 1.61
N PHE A 415 -18.55 20.11 2.74
CA PHE A 415 -18.94 21.50 3.00
C PHE A 415 -17.80 22.50 2.75
N LEU A 416 -16.54 22.07 2.94
CA LEU A 416 -15.35 22.88 2.64
C LEU A 416 -15.17 23.15 1.14
N GLY A 417 -15.70 22.28 0.28
CA GLY A 417 -15.66 22.41 -1.17
C GLY A 417 -16.77 23.29 -1.74
N VAL A 418 -17.85 23.52 -0.99
CA VAL A 418 -19.05 24.27 -1.43
C VAL A 418 -18.71 25.68 -1.95
N PRO A 419 -17.89 26.52 -1.28
CA PRO A 419 -17.59 27.85 -1.80
C PRO A 419 -16.95 27.84 -3.20
N ARG A 420 -16.09 26.86 -3.46
CA ARG A 420 -15.44 26.70 -4.78
C ARG A 420 -16.44 26.19 -5.81
N LEU A 421 -17.20 25.14 -5.47
CA LEU A 421 -18.26 24.59 -6.29
C LEU A 421 -19.23 25.69 -6.75
N THR A 422 -19.79 26.44 -5.80
CA THR A 422 -20.77 27.49 -6.09
C THR A 422 -20.16 28.61 -6.95
N ARG A 423 -18.90 28.98 -6.72
CA ARG A 423 -18.22 30.00 -7.53
C ARG A 423 -18.09 29.56 -9.00
N GLU A 424 -17.66 28.34 -9.26
CA GLU A 424 -17.46 27.82 -10.62
C GLU A 424 -18.80 27.58 -11.33
N LEU A 425 -19.79 27.00 -10.64
CA LEU A 425 -21.12 26.76 -11.22
C LEU A 425 -21.88 28.06 -11.51
N ARG A 426 -21.75 29.09 -10.67
CA ARG A 426 -22.34 30.42 -10.92
C ARG A 426 -21.66 31.21 -12.03
N ALA A 427 -20.44 30.84 -12.43
CA ALA A 427 -19.77 31.47 -13.56
C ALA A 427 -20.38 31.04 -14.91
N ILE A 428 -21.21 30.00 -14.93
CA ILE A 428 -21.91 29.52 -16.13
C ILE A 428 -23.05 30.50 -16.46
N PRO A 429 -23.16 31.00 -17.70
CA PRO A 429 -24.22 31.92 -18.11
C PRO A 429 -25.62 31.32 -17.93
N ALA A 430 -26.57 32.14 -17.48
CA ALA A 430 -27.98 31.76 -17.39
C ALA A 430 -28.54 31.32 -18.75
N GLY A 431 -29.41 30.30 -18.76
CA GLY A 431 -30.03 29.78 -19.98
C GLY A 431 -29.16 28.79 -20.78
N ALA A 432 -27.89 28.59 -20.41
CA ALA A 432 -27.02 27.64 -21.11
C ALA A 432 -27.34 26.18 -20.73
N PRO A 433 -27.27 25.22 -21.68
CA PRO A 433 -27.33 23.79 -21.38
C PRO A 433 -26.02 23.32 -20.72
N VAL A 434 -26.13 22.57 -19.62
CA VAL A 434 -25.00 22.12 -18.80
C VAL A 434 -25.02 20.60 -18.62
N ASP A 435 -23.91 19.95 -18.91
CA ASP A 435 -23.64 18.56 -18.55
C ASP A 435 -22.74 18.57 -17.30
N LEU A 436 -23.21 18.05 -16.17
CA LEU A 436 -22.54 18.04 -14.87
C LEU A 436 -22.10 16.62 -14.50
N ASP A 437 -20.81 16.34 -14.63
CA ASP A 437 -20.22 15.04 -14.27
C ASP A 437 -19.76 15.03 -12.81
N LEU A 438 -20.36 14.17 -12.00
CA LEU A 438 -19.97 13.92 -10.62
C LEU A 438 -19.06 12.69 -10.55
N ASN A 439 -17.76 12.94 -10.39
CA ASN A 439 -16.74 11.93 -10.11
C ASN A 439 -16.26 12.03 -8.65
N ILE A 440 -17.19 11.76 -7.73
CA ILE A 440 -17.01 11.96 -6.29
C ILE A 440 -17.03 10.64 -5.53
N ASP A 441 -16.18 10.52 -4.51
CA ASP A 441 -16.15 9.35 -3.60
C ASP A 441 -16.98 9.55 -2.33
N PHE A 442 -17.45 10.78 -2.10
CA PHE A 442 -18.29 11.17 -0.98
C PHE A 442 -18.98 12.51 -1.25
N MET A 443 -20.22 12.68 -0.80
CA MET A 443 -20.95 13.95 -0.77
C MET A 443 -21.65 14.13 0.58
N ASP A 444 -21.44 15.27 1.24
CA ASP A 444 -22.23 15.63 2.42
C ASP A 444 -23.50 16.43 2.08
N ASN A 445 -24.34 16.65 3.10
CA ASN A 445 -25.62 17.34 2.91
C ASN A 445 -25.46 18.77 2.38
N ALA A 446 -24.46 19.52 2.86
CA ALA A 446 -24.24 20.89 2.43
C ALA A 446 -23.84 20.97 0.95
N ALA A 447 -23.01 20.03 0.49
CA ALA A 447 -22.67 19.87 -0.90
C ALA A 447 -23.87 19.50 -1.78
N PHE A 448 -24.68 18.53 -1.34
CA PHE A 448 -25.90 18.15 -2.04
C PHE A 448 -26.86 19.34 -2.20
N GLU A 449 -27.16 20.05 -1.11
CA GLU A 449 -28.04 21.22 -1.14
C GLU A 449 -27.50 22.30 -2.08
N ALA A 450 -26.19 22.54 -2.09
CA ALA A 450 -25.58 23.53 -2.98
C ALA A 450 -25.75 23.18 -4.48
N ILE A 451 -25.53 21.92 -4.86
CA ILE A 451 -25.75 21.45 -6.25
C ILE A 451 -27.24 21.50 -6.59
N HIS A 452 -28.09 20.98 -5.70
CA HIS A 452 -29.52 20.87 -5.93
C HIS A 452 -30.19 22.23 -6.07
N ALA A 453 -29.87 23.18 -5.19
CA ALA A 453 -30.36 24.55 -5.28
C ALA A 453 -29.88 25.24 -6.57
N TRP A 454 -28.59 25.14 -6.89
CA TRP A 454 -28.05 25.72 -8.12
C TRP A 454 -28.74 25.16 -9.37
N ARG A 455 -28.94 23.84 -9.45
CA ARG A 455 -29.63 23.19 -10.56
C ARG A 455 -31.04 23.76 -10.76
N LEU A 456 -31.83 23.78 -9.68
CA LEU A 456 -33.22 24.27 -9.73
C LEU A 456 -33.28 25.74 -10.17
N ASP A 457 -32.37 26.58 -9.67
CA ASP A 457 -32.30 27.99 -10.07
C ASP A 457 -31.86 28.15 -11.53
N HIS A 458 -30.93 27.33 -12.01
CA HIS A 458 -30.47 27.36 -13.41
C HIS A 458 -31.56 26.89 -14.39
N GLU A 459 -32.30 25.85 -14.04
CA GLU A 459 -33.47 25.36 -14.80
C GLU A 459 -34.60 26.41 -14.82
N ARG A 460 -34.85 27.12 -13.71
CA ARG A 460 -35.83 28.22 -13.65
C ARG A 460 -35.47 29.39 -14.56
N MET A 461 -34.18 29.66 -14.77
CA MET A 461 -33.70 30.70 -15.67
C MET A 461 -33.69 30.25 -17.15
N GLY A 462 -34.29 29.11 -17.49
CA GLY A 462 -34.40 28.59 -18.85
C GLY A 462 -33.20 27.75 -19.32
N GLY A 463 -32.26 27.44 -18.43
CA GLY A 463 -31.18 26.49 -18.71
C GLY A 463 -31.65 25.04 -18.61
N SER A 464 -30.80 24.11 -19.04
CA SER A 464 -31.00 22.67 -18.78
C SER A 464 -29.76 22.10 -18.13
N VAL A 465 -29.93 21.19 -17.17
CA VAL A 465 -28.82 20.54 -16.47
C VAL A 465 -29.00 19.03 -16.54
N ASP A 466 -28.07 18.32 -17.16
CA ASP A 466 -27.97 16.86 -17.12
C ASP A 466 -26.88 16.48 -16.11
N ILE A 467 -27.23 15.70 -15.08
CA ILE A 467 -26.29 15.28 -14.04
C ILE A 467 -25.93 13.82 -14.28
N ASP A 468 -24.65 13.58 -14.57
CA ASP A 468 -24.09 12.26 -14.82
C ASP A 468 -23.23 11.82 -13.64
N GLU A 469 -23.59 10.70 -13.02
CA GLU A 469 -22.89 10.15 -11.86
C GLU A 469 -22.02 8.96 -12.29
N LEU A 470 -20.71 9.19 -12.41
CA LEU A 470 -19.79 8.24 -13.05
C LEU A 470 -19.49 7.02 -12.19
N HIS A 471 -19.31 7.19 -10.87
CA HIS A 471 -18.91 6.09 -9.98
C HIS A 471 -20.04 5.63 -9.05
N ASP A 472 -20.76 6.56 -8.42
CA ASP A 472 -21.77 6.29 -7.39
C ASP A 472 -22.96 7.23 -7.51
N GLU A 473 -24.17 6.74 -7.21
CA GLU A 473 -25.44 7.48 -7.31
C GLU A 473 -25.71 8.38 -6.09
N TRP A 474 -24.72 9.15 -5.63
CA TRP A 474 -24.82 9.98 -4.41
C TRP A 474 -25.94 11.03 -4.52
N TYR A 475 -25.99 11.76 -5.62
CA TYR A 475 -26.99 12.79 -5.91
C TYR A 475 -28.37 12.18 -6.13
N ALA A 476 -28.50 11.10 -6.91
CA ALA A 476 -29.79 10.47 -7.13
C ALA A 476 -30.38 9.83 -5.86
N LEU A 477 -29.56 9.22 -5.01
CA LEU A 477 -29.99 8.69 -3.71
C LEU A 477 -30.40 9.79 -2.74
N ALA A 478 -29.61 10.87 -2.65
CA ALA A 478 -29.96 12.03 -1.83
C ALA A 478 -31.26 12.71 -2.31
N ALA A 479 -31.41 12.90 -3.62
CA ALA A 479 -32.61 13.51 -4.22
C ALA A 479 -33.88 12.65 -4.07
N SER A 480 -33.75 11.33 -3.96
CA SER A 480 -34.87 10.41 -3.73
C SER A 480 -35.22 10.21 -2.24
N GLY A 481 -34.47 10.82 -1.32
CA GLY A 481 -34.68 10.69 0.12
C GLY A 481 -34.24 9.34 0.69
N ALA A 482 -33.47 8.54 -0.05
CA ALA A 482 -32.94 7.27 0.44
C ALA A 482 -31.87 7.49 1.53
N ARG A 483 -31.78 6.58 2.50
CA ARG A 483 -30.71 6.62 3.52
C ARG A 483 -29.35 6.43 2.86
N MET A 484 -28.51 7.45 2.92
CA MET A 484 -27.08 7.35 2.56
C MET A 484 -26.34 6.60 3.67
N PHE A 485 -25.65 5.51 3.33
CA PHE A 485 -24.73 4.88 4.26
C PHE A 485 -23.43 5.71 4.31
N PRO A 486 -22.86 5.98 5.50
CA PRO A 486 -21.67 6.83 5.65
C PRO A 486 -20.35 6.17 5.18
N ALA A 487 -20.42 5.01 4.55
CA ALA A 487 -19.24 4.29 4.09
C ALA A 487 -18.92 4.66 2.64
N LYS A 488 -17.64 4.90 2.33
CA LYS A 488 -17.15 4.97 0.96
C LYS A 488 -17.60 3.71 0.24
N THR A 489 -18.38 3.84 -0.82
CA THR A 489 -18.79 2.69 -1.63
C THR A 489 -17.52 2.01 -2.16
N PRO A 490 -17.38 0.68 -2.06
CA PRO A 490 -16.25 0.00 -2.69
C PRO A 490 -16.24 0.37 -4.18
N PRO A 491 -15.07 0.56 -4.80
CA PRO A 491 -15.00 0.86 -6.23
C PRO A 491 -15.82 -0.20 -6.97
N ARG A 492 -16.91 0.21 -7.61
CA ARG A 492 -17.60 -0.65 -8.57
C ARG A 492 -16.53 -1.09 -9.56
N ALA A 493 -16.38 -2.41 -9.76
CA ALA A 493 -15.41 -2.98 -10.68
C ALA A 493 -15.41 -2.13 -11.96
N PRO A 494 -14.22 -1.74 -12.46
CA PRO A 494 -14.04 -0.61 -13.37
C PRO A 494 -15.15 -0.61 -14.39
N ASP A 495 -15.85 0.53 -14.51
CA ASP A 495 -16.93 0.76 -15.46
C ASP A 495 -16.74 -0.17 -16.64
N ARG A 496 -17.66 -1.14 -16.78
CA ARG A 496 -17.61 -2.15 -17.83
C ARG A 496 -17.85 -1.41 -19.14
N TRP A 497 -16.86 -0.67 -19.61
CA TRP A 497 -16.90 0.15 -20.80
C TRP A 497 -17.13 -0.72 -22.04
N TRP A 498 -16.82 -2.02 -21.93
CA TRP A 498 -17.14 -3.08 -22.88
C TRP A 498 -18.58 -3.63 -22.77
N LEU A 499 -19.38 -3.17 -21.79
CA LEU A 499 -20.83 -3.44 -21.62
C LEU A 499 -21.64 -2.13 -21.48
N PRO A 500 -21.66 -1.23 -22.48
CA PRO A 500 -22.36 0.06 -22.38
C PRO A 500 -23.87 -0.07 -22.08
N TRP A 501 -24.48 -1.20 -22.44
CA TRP A 501 -25.89 -1.47 -22.16
C TRP A 501 -26.19 -1.84 -20.70
N ALA A 502 -25.18 -2.20 -19.89
CA ALA A 502 -25.37 -2.53 -18.48
C ALA A 502 -25.74 -1.29 -17.63
N HIS A 503 -25.30 -0.12 -18.07
CA HIS A 503 -25.58 1.17 -17.42
C HIS A 503 -26.84 1.86 -17.95
N ARG A 504 -27.48 1.30 -19.00
CA ARG A 504 -28.75 1.83 -19.49
C ARG A 504 -29.83 1.57 -18.46
N LYS A 505 -30.29 2.62 -17.78
CA LYS A 505 -31.49 2.56 -16.93
C LYS A 505 -32.61 1.91 -17.75
N ARG A 506 -33.19 0.81 -17.25
CA ARG A 506 -34.46 0.28 -17.75
C ARG A 506 -35.54 1.32 -17.41
N ARG A 507 -35.67 2.39 -18.20
CA ARG A 507 -36.84 3.27 -18.09
C ARG A 507 -38.07 2.42 -18.42
N PRO A 508 -39.09 2.33 -17.55
CA PRO A 508 -40.37 1.77 -17.97
C PRO A 508 -40.86 2.60 -19.16
N ALA A 509 -41.35 1.92 -20.19
CA ALA A 509 -41.92 2.59 -21.34
C ALA A 509 -43.12 3.43 -20.85
N VAL A 510 -42.93 4.76 -20.77
CA VAL A 510 -44.06 5.67 -20.57
C VAL A 510 -44.92 5.53 -21.82
N PRO A 511 -46.22 5.18 -21.70
CA PRO A 511 -47.10 5.13 -22.86
C PRO A 511 -47.13 6.53 -23.48
N ALA A 512 -46.70 6.65 -24.72
CA ALA A 512 -46.67 7.94 -25.41
C ALA A 512 -48.09 8.49 -25.53
N GLN A 513 -48.41 9.50 -24.72
CA GLN A 513 -49.56 10.36 -24.98
C GLN A 513 -49.12 11.47 -25.94
N GLY A 514 -49.58 11.38 -27.19
CA GLY A 514 -49.71 12.52 -28.10
C GLY A 514 -48.53 12.81 -29.04
N GLY A 515 -48.73 12.52 -30.34
CA GLY A 515 -48.00 13.13 -31.47
C GLY A 515 -46.92 12.24 -32.14
N PRO A 516 -46.75 12.26 -33.48
CA PRO A 516 -45.70 11.52 -34.19
C PRO A 516 -44.31 12.17 -34.08
N ALA A 517 -43.98 12.75 -32.91
CA ALA A 517 -42.68 13.34 -32.64
C ALA A 517 -41.74 12.27 -32.07
N ALA A 518 -40.87 11.77 -32.97
CA ALA A 518 -39.59 11.11 -32.71
C ALA A 518 -39.48 10.27 -31.42
N VAL A 519 -39.80 8.98 -31.53
CA VAL A 519 -39.08 7.96 -30.76
C VAL A 519 -37.62 8.08 -31.20
N GLU A 520 -36.84 8.92 -30.52
CA GLU A 520 -35.41 9.04 -30.79
C GLU A 520 -34.82 7.63 -30.73
N CYS A 521 -34.27 7.18 -31.86
CA CYS A 521 -33.96 5.78 -32.07
C CYS A 521 -32.93 5.35 -31.01
N ARG A 522 -33.28 4.41 -30.12
CA ARG A 522 -32.41 3.91 -29.02
C ARG A 522 -30.99 3.51 -29.46
N LEU A 523 -30.78 3.23 -30.75
CA LEU A 523 -29.45 2.98 -31.33
C LEU A 523 -28.63 4.26 -31.52
N THR A 524 -29.27 5.38 -31.86
CA THR A 524 -28.61 6.69 -32.03
C THR A 524 -28.11 7.25 -30.70
N GLU A 525 -28.89 7.10 -29.62
CA GLU A 525 -28.46 7.41 -28.25
C GLU A 525 -27.26 6.52 -27.85
N GLY A 526 -27.32 5.22 -28.16
CA GLY A 526 -26.21 4.31 -27.95
C GLY A 526 -24.94 4.67 -28.72
N ALA A 527 -25.06 5.23 -29.94
CA ALA A 527 -23.93 5.69 -30.73
C ALA A 527 -23.30 6.97 -30.14
N ARG A 528 -24.13 7.90 -29.63
CA ARG A 528 -23.65 9.09 -28.91
C ARG A 528 -22.89 8.69 -27.64
N GLU A 529 -23.43 7.74 -26.89
CA GLU A 529 -22.79 7.19 -25.69
C GLU A 529 -21.44 6.52 -26.01
N PHE A 530 -21.40 5.72 -27.09
CA PHE A 530 -20.14 5.15 -27.56
C PHE A 530 -19.11 6.24 -27.88
N HIS A 531 -19.49 7.30 -28.62
CA HIS A 531 -18.57 8.40 -28.93
C HIS A 531 -18.09 9.16 -27.68
N ARG A 532 -18.96 9.33 -26.68
CA ARG A 532 -18.66 10.06 -25.45
C ARG A 532 -17.73 9.27 -24.52
N ARG A 533 -18.04 7.99 -24.28
CA ARG A 533 -17.40 7.18 -23.22
C ARG A 533 -16.45 6.11 -23.75
N THR A 534 -16.88 5.32 -24.74
CA THR A 534 -16.13 4.14 -25.18
C THR A 534 -15.07 4.47 -26.25
N ALA A 535 -15.36 5.42 -27.15
CA ALA A 535 -14.52 5.72 -28.29
C ALA A 535 -13.12 6.25 -27.90
N PRO A 536 -12.93 7.11 -26.89
CA PRO A 536 -11.59 7.53 -26.46
C PRO A 536 -10.72 6.35 -25.98
N LEU A 537 -11.33 5.37 -25.32
CA LEU A 537 -10.65 4.18 -24.81
C LEU A 537 -10.30 3.19 -25.94
N MET A 538 -11.17 3.07 -26.95
CA MET A 538 -11.01 2.16 -28.09
C MET A 538 -10.24 2.74 -29.27
N ARG A 539 -10.02 4.05 -29.30
CA ARG A 539 -9.32 4.73 -30.40
C ARG A 539 -7.95 4.12 -30.71
N PRO A 540 -7.06 3.81 -29.73
CA PRO A 540 -5.78 3.18 -30.03
C PRO A 540 -5.92 1.85 -30.76
N ILE A 541 -6.85 0.99 -30.31
CA ILE A 541 -7.11 -0.33 -30.89
C ILE A 541 -7.68 -0.18 -32.31
N PHE A 542 -8.68 0.68 -32.51
CA PHE A 542 -9.26 0.88 -33.84
C PHE A 542 -8.31 1.59 -34.81
N THR A 543 -7.41 2.44 -34.34
CA THR A 543 -6.37 3.03 -35.19
C THR A 543 -5.43 1.96 -35.74
N GLU A 544 -5.07 0.95 -34.94
CA GLU A 544 -4.29 -0.20 -35.41
C GLU A 544 -5.07 -1.05 -36.43
N LEU A 545 -6.34 -1.34 -36.13
CA LEU A 545 -7.21 -2.17 -36.99
C LEU A 545 -7.73 -1.47 -38.25
N ALA A 546 -7.67 -0.14 -38.34
CA ALA A 546 -8.26 0.63 -39.44
C ALA A 546 -7.69 0.27 -40.81
N ASN A 547 -6.43 -0.19 -40.86
CA ASN A 547 -5.72 -0.44 -42.11
C ASN A 547 -5.63 -1.93 -42.48
N LYS A 548 -5.93 -2.85 -41.54
CA LYS A 548 -5.81 -4.29 -41.78
C LYS A 548 -6.64 -5.10 -40.77
N GLN A 549 -7.29 -6.17 -41.25
CA GLN A 549 -7.94 -7.16 -40.40
C GLN A 549 -7.15 -8.49 -40.44
N GLN A 550 -6.85 -9.06 -39.26
CA GLN A 550 -6.18 -10.37 -39.11
C GLN A 550 -6.84 -11.19 -37.99
N PRO A 551 -8.07 -11.67 -38.19
CA PRO A 551 -8.75 -12.47 -37.18
C PRO A 551 -8.09 -13.84 -37.06
N SER A 552 -8.07 -14.36 -35.84
CA SER A 552 -7.54 -15.71 -35.58
C SER A 552 -8.60 -16.81 -35.81
N HIS A 553 -9.89 -16.45 -35.71
CA HIS A 553 -11.00 -17.38 -35.74
C HIS A 553 -12.10 -16.96 -36.72
N LEU A 554 -12.66 -17.92 -37.45
CA LEU A 554 -13.99 -17.81 -38.06
C LEU A 554 -15.03 -18.35 -37.07
N PHE A 555 -16.02 -17.54 -36.70
CA PHE A 555 -17.07 -17.91 -35.75
C PHE A 555 -18.44 -17.93 -36.44
N ILE A 556 -18.96 -19.13 -36.70
CA ILE A 556 -20.27 -19.34 -37.33
C ILE A 556 -21.30 -19.61 -36.23
N THR A 557 -22.34 -18.78 -36.13
CA THR A 557 -23.36 -18.92 -35.09
C THR A 557 -24.74 -18.46 -35.53
N CYS A 558 -25.72 -18.55 -34.63
CA CYS A 558 -27.09 -18.18 -34.91
C CYS A 558 -27.30 -16.66 -34.92
N ALA A 559 -28.23 -16.20 -35.75
CA ALA A 559 -28.72 -14.82 -35.78
C ALA A 559 -29.58 -14.46 -34.55
N ASP A 560 -29.83 -15.40 -33.63
CA ASP A 560 -30.55 -15.15 -32.37
C ASP A 560 -29.91 -14.00 -31.58
N SER A 561 -30.71 -12.98 -31.25
CA SER A 561 -30.27 -11.75 -30.58
C SER A 561 -29.60 -11.97 -29.21
N ARG A 562 -29.82 -13.14 -28.59
CA ARG A 562 -29.26 -13.50 -27.28
C ARG A 562 -27.85 -14.07 -27.39
N VAL A 563 -27.41 -14.44 -28.58
CA VAL A 563 -26.06 -14.95 -28.83
C VAL A 563 -25.15 -13.79 -29.21
N VAL A 564 -24.15 -13.50 -28.35
CA VAL A 564 -23.18 -12.42 -28.54
C VAL A 564 -21.77 -13.03 -28.52
N PRO A 565 -21.17 -13.36 -29.69
CA PRO A 565 -19.93 -14.13 -29.77
C PRO A 565 -18.80 -13.57 -28.90
N SER A 566 -18.46 -12.29 -29.06
CA SER A 566 -17.40 -11.64 -28.29
C SER A 566 -17.62 -11.69 -26.78
N LEU A 567 -18.88 -11.70 -26.32
CA LEU A 567 -19.20 -11.81 -24.90
C LEU A 567 -18.95 -13.23 -24.37
N ILE A 568 -19.34 -14.25 -25.14
CA ILE A 568 -19.24 -15.65 -24.70
C ILE A 568 -17.84 -16.25 -24.92
N THR A 569 -17.00 -15.63 -25.75
CA THR A 569 -15.60 -16.04 -25.98
C THR A 569 -14.56 -15.09 -25.39
N ALA A 570 -14.98 -13.99 -24.76
CA ALA A 570 -14.10 -12.91 -24.28
C ALA A 570 -13.15 -12.36 -25.36
N SER A 571 -13.62 -12.27 -26.60
CA SER A 571 -12.82 -11.81 -27.75
C SER A 571 -12.94 -10.30 -27.96
N GLY A 572 -11.83 -9.65 -28.29
CA GLY A 572 -11.74 -8.22 -28.59
C GLY A 572 -12.10 -7.87 -30.05
N PRO A 573 -12.14 -6.57 -30.40
CA PRO A 573 -12.29 -6.13 -31.78
C PRO A 573 -11.17 -6.71 -32.66
N GLY A 574 -11.53 -7.27 -33.81
CA GLY A 574 -10.57 -7.83 -34.78
C GLY A 574 -10.23 -9.31 -34.57
N ASP A 575 -10.54 -9.92 -33.42
CA ASP A 575 -10.19 -11.32 -33.13
C ASP A 575 -11.04 -12.33 -33.91
N LEU A 576 -12.33 -12.03 -34.10
CA LEU A 576 -13.32 -12.92 -34.70
C LEU A 576 -13.80 -12.40 -36.05
N PHE A 577 -13.72 -13.23 -37.08
CA PHE A 577 -14.52 -13.09 -38.29
C PHE A 577 -15.85 -13.83 -38.09
N THR A 578 -16.97 -13.12 -37.96
CA THR A 578 -18.23 -13.74 -37.52
C THR A 578 -19.25 -13.86 -38.64
N VAL A 579 -19.84 -15.05 -38.80
CA VAL A 579 -21.01 -15.29 -39.66
C VAL A 579 -22.20 -15.62 -38.77
N ARG A 580 -23.28 -14.83 -38.88
CA ARG A 580 -24.53 -15.06 -38.14
C ARG A 580 -25.65 -15.37 -39.11
N ASN A 581 -26.19 -16.58 -39.04
CA ASN A 581 -27.30 -17.01 -39.89
C ASN A 581 -28.38 -17.76 -39.10
N ILE A 582 -29.49 -18.10 -39.73
CA ILE A 582 -30.59 -18.77 -39.04
C ILE A 582 -30.19 -20.24 -38.77
N GLY A 583 -29.99 -20.59 -37.50
CA GLY A 583 -29.68 -21.96 -37.08
C GLY A 583 -28.22 -22.38 -37.21
N ASN A 584 -27.28 -21.42 -37.32
CA ASN A 584 -25.84 -21.66 -37.41
C ASN A 584 -25.45 -22.69 -38.49
N LEU A 585 -26.19 -22.69 -39.61
CA LEU A 585 -26.09 -23.69 -40.66
C LEU A 585 -24.90 -23.40 -41.59
N VAL A 586 -24.22 -24.47 -41.99
CA VAL A 586 -23.15 -24.50 -42.97
C VAL A 586 -23.62 -25.38 -44.14
N PRO A 587 -23.99 -24.77 -45.27
CA PRO A 587 -24.31 -25.52 -46.49
C PRO A 587 -23.12 -26.38 -46.93
N ARG A 588 -23.40 -27.59 -47.46
CA ARG A 588 -22.36 -28.47 -48.02
C ARG A 588 -21.81 -27.88 -49.31
N LYS A 589 -20.57 -28.18 -49.67
CA LYS A 589 -19.98 -27.74 -50.94
C LYS A 589 -20.84 -28.23 -52.12
N GLY A 590 -21.20 -27.30 -53.00
CA GLY A 590 -22.08 -27.57 -54.15
C GLY A 590 -23.58 -27.36 -53.87
N ALA A 591 -23.97 -27.04 -52.63
CA ALA A 591 -25.32 -26.57 -52.33
C ALA A 591 -25.51 -25.12 -52.80
N GLU A 592 -26.75 -24.74 -53.10
CA GLU A 592 -27.14 -23.36 -53.46
C GLU A 592 -27.05 -22.42 -52.24
N ASP A 593 -25.85 -21.92 -51.94
CA ASP A 593 -25.61 -20.80 -51.02
C ASP A 593 -24.29 -20.10 -51.34
N ASP A 594 -24.38 -18.82 -51.73
CA ASP A 594 -23.20 -18.00 -52.01
C ASP A 594 -22.68 -17.27 -50.75
N SER A 595 -23.50 -17.16 -49.69
CA SER A 595 -23.17 -16.29 -48.54
C SER A 595 -22.22 -16.96 -47.55
N VAL A 596 -22.54 -18.14 -47.03
CA VAL A 596 -21.68 -18.84 -46.08
C VAL A 596 -20.47 -19.43 -46.79
N ALA A 597 -20.64 -19.93 -48.01
CA ALA A 597 -19.54 -20.44 -48.83
C ALA A 597 -18.47 -19.36 -49.08
N SER A 598 -18.86 -18.16 -49.51
CA SER A 598 -17.91 -17.06 -49.72
C SER A 598 -17.25 -16.60 -48.41
N ALA A 599 -17.98 -16.58 -47.29
CA ALA A 599 -17.40 -16.25 -45.99
C ALA A 599 -16.35 -17.28 -45.53
N ILE A 600 -16.58 -18.57 -45.74
CA ILE A 600 -15.61 -19.64 -45.45
C ILE A 600 -14.36 -19.49 -46.34
N GLU A 601 -14.55 -19.26 -47.64
CA GLU A 601 -13.45 -19.08 -48.58
C GLU A 601 -12.64 -17.81 -48.25
N TYR A 602 -13.30 -16.71 -47.94
CA TYR A 602 -12.61 -15.48 -47.53
C TYR A 602 -11.83 -15.67 -46.22
N ALA A 603 -12.45 -16.28 -45.21
CA ALA A 603 -11.81 -16.51 -43.92
C ALA A 603 -10.55 -17.40 -44.02
N THR A 604 -10.62 -18.47 -44.80
CA THR A 604 -9.53 -19.45 -44.88
C THR A 604 -8.48 -19.11 -45.93
N GLN A 605 -8.87 -18.45 -47.03
CA GLN A 605 -7.98 -18.20 -48.15
C GLN A 605 -7.43 -16.76 -48.19
N VAL A 606 -8.19 -15.78 -47.70
CA VAL A 606 -7.77 -14.37 -47.67
C VAL A 606 -7.28 -13.95 -46.29
N LEU A 607 -8.04 -14.30 -45.24
CA LEU A 607 -7.70 -13.93 -43.86
C LEU A 607 -6.80 -14.96 -43.17
N SER A 608 -6.70 -16.19 -43.71
CA SER A 608 -5.90 -17.30 -43.18
C SER A 608 -6.15 -17.56 -41.69
N VAL A 609 -7.42 -17.62 -41.28
CA VAL A 609 -7.81 -17.98 -39.91
C VAL A 609 -7.29 -19.38 -39.54
N LYS A 610 -6.96 -19.58 -38.27
CA LYS A 610 -6.42 -20.85 -37.76
C LYS A 610 -7.46 -21.78 -37.17
N THR A 611 -8.64 -21.24 -36.86
CA THR A 611 -9.71 -21.99 -36.19
C THR A 611 -11.06 -21.60 -36.77
N ILE A 612 -11.93 -22.59 -37.01
CA ILE A 612 -13.34 -22.38 -37.34
C ILE A 612 -14.18 -22.94 -36.19
N THR A 613 -14.96 -22.07 -35.55
CA THR A 613 -15.91 -22.47 -34.51
C THR A 613 -17.34 -22.44 -35.05
N VAL A 614 -18.08 -23.53 -34.89
CA VAL A 614 -19.54 -23.55 -35.09
C VAL A 614 -20.21 -23.56 -33.72
N CYS A 615 -20.97 -22.50 -33.41
CA CYS A 615 -21.63 -22.33 -32.13
C CYS A 615 -23.16 -22.37 -32.27
N GLY A 616 -23.77 -23.44 -31.75
CA GLY A 616 -25.22 -23.55 -31.56
C GLY A 616 -25.67 -23.01 -30.19
N HIS A 617 -26.97 -22.96 -29.94
CA HIS A 617 -27.51 -22.49 -28.67
C HIS A 617 -28.83 -23.16 -28.26
N SER A 618 -29.16 -23.08 -26.98
CA SER A 618 -30.42 -23.60 -26.43
C SER A 618 -31.64 -22.87 -26.97
N GLY A 619 -32.72 -23.62 -27.22
CA GLY A 619 -33.99 -23.06 -27.69
C GLY A 619 -33.90 -22.42 -29.08
N CYS A 620 -33.09 -22.98 -29.98
CA CYS A 620 -32.93 -22.46 -31.33
C CYS A 620 -34.23 -22.58 -32.14
N GLY A 621 -34.80 -21.44 -32.55
CA GLY A 621 -36.03 -21.39 -33.34
C GLY A 621 -35.93 -22.10 -34.69
N ALA A 622 -34.74 -22.13 -35.30
CA ALA A 622 -34.50 -22.85 -36.55
C ALA A 622 -34.61 -24.37 -36.38
N MET A 623 -34.01 -24.91 -35.30
CA MET A 623 -34.07 -26.34 -34.98
C MET A 623 -35.48 -26.75 -34.56
N ALA A 624 -36.20 -25.89 -33.83
CA ALA A 624 -37.61 -26.11 -33.51
C ALA A 624 -38.48 -26.14 -34.79
N GLY A 625 -38.18 -25.28 -35.77
CA GLY A 625 -38.83 -25.29 -37.08
C GLY A 625 -38.60 -26.59 -37.86
N LEU A 626 -37.41 -27.20 -37.74
CA LEU A 626 -37.09 -28.50 -38.36
C LEU A 626 -37.80 -29.67 -37.66
N LEU A 627 -37.83 -29.70 -36.33
CA LEU A 627 -38.51 -30.75 -35.55
C LEU A 627 -40.03 -30.77 -35.79
N SER A 628 -40.64 -29.61 -35.93
CA SER A 628 -42.09 -29.47 -36.13
C SER A 628 -42.53 -29.69 -37.60
N ALA A 629 -41.75 -30.43 -38.39
CA ALA A 629 -41.99 -30.70 -39.81
C ALA A 629 -42.23 -29.44 -40.68
N GLY A 630 -41.69 -28.28 -40.26
CA GLY A 630 -41.81 -27.03 -41.02
C GLY A 630 -43.21 -26.40 -41.05
N VAL A 631 -44.14 -26.78 -40.16
CA VAL A 631 -45.54 -26.29 -40.17
C VAL A 631 -45.65 -24.76 -40.15
N LYS A 632 -44.72 -24.04 -39.51
CA LYS A 632 -44.64 -22.57 -39.53
C LYS A 632 -43.78 -21.98 -40.66
N ALA A 633 -42.88 -22.76 -41.26
CA ALA A 633 -41.99 -22.33 -42.35
C ALA A 633 -42.59 -22.55 -43.74
N GLY A 634 -43.66 -23.35 -43.85
CA GLY A 634 -44.37 -23.63 -45.10
C GLY A 634 -44.87 -22.38 -45.85
N SER A 635 -45.15 -21.28 -45.12
CA SER A 635 -45.59 -20.00 -45.67
C SER A 635 -44.46 -19.02 -46.04
N LEU A 636 -43.19 -19.34 -45.75
CA LEU A 636 -42.04 -18.44 -45.95
C LEU A 636 -41.01 -19.09 -46.89
N PRO A 637 -41.06 -18.82 -48.21
CA PRO A 637 -40.28 -19.58 -49.21
C PRO A 637 -38.76 -19.46 -49.04
N GLY A 638 -38.25 -18.28 -48.64
CA GLY A 638 -36.83 -18.07 -48.38
C GLY A 638 -36.33 -18.83 -47.15
N LEU A 639 -37.08 -18.77 -46.04
CA LEU A 639 -36.75 -19.50 -44.81
C LEU A 639 -36.80 -21.02 -45.04
N ARG A 640 -37.81 -21.51 -45.76
CA ARG A 640 -37.92 -22.93 -46.12
C ARG A 640 -36.73 -23.40 -46.96
N ARG A 641 -36.30 -22.61 -47.95
CA ARG A 641 -35.12 -22.91 -48.78
C ARG A 641 -33.86 -23.00 -47.92
N TRP A 642 -33.68 -22.05 -47.01
CA TRP A 642 -32.55 -22.01 -46.10
C TRP A 642 -32.53 -23.20 -45.12
N LEU A 643 -33.66 -23.51 -44.48
CA LEU A 643 -33.74 -24.58 -43.50
C LEU A 643 -33.49 -25.97 -44.10
N ARG A 644 -33.61 -26.14 -45.43
CA ARG A 644 -33.23 -27.39 -46.12
C ARG A 644 -31.78 -27.81 -45.81
N HIS A 645 -30.88 -26.86 -45.57
CA HIS A 645 -29.49 -27.17 -45.19
C HIS A 645 -29.38 -27.87 -43.83
N GLY A 646 -30.40 -27.78 -42.97
CA GLY A 646 -30.49 -28.47 -41.69
C GLY A 646 -31.12 -29.88 -41.76
N HIS A 647 -31.58 -30.35 -42.93
CA HIS A 647 -32.18 -31.69 -43.04
C HIS A 647 -31.18 -32.82 -42.70
N HIS A 648 -29.90 -32.64 -42.98
CA HIS A 648 -28.86 -33.61 -42.56
C HIS A 648 -28.74 -33.67 -41.04
N SER A 649 -28.87 -32.53 -40.34
CA SER A 649 -28.87 -32.49 -38.88
C SER A 649 -30.08 -33.22 -38.30
N LEU A 650 -31.24 -33.10 -38.96
CA LEU A 650 -32.46 -33.81 -38.57
C LEU A 650 -32.33 -35.32 -38.83
N ALA A 651 -31.78 -35.74 -39.97
CA ALA A 651 -31.52 -37.14 -40.27
C ALA A 651 -30.56 -37.77 -39.25
N ALA A 652 -29.42 -37.11 -38.97
CA ALA A 652 -28.46 -37.57 -37.96
C ALA A 652 -29.07 -37.63 -36.55
N PHE A 653 -30.00 -36.74 -36.22
CA PHE A 653 -30.74 -36.77 -34.97
C PHE A 653 -31.73 -37.94 -34.88
N MET A 654 -32.38 -38.31 -35.99
CA MET A 654 -33.29 -39.46 -36.05
C MET A 654 -32.56 -40.80 -35.93
N GLU A 655 -31.29 -40.86 -36.33
CA GLU A 655 -30.45 -42.06 -36.24
C GLU A 655 -29.73 -42.21 -34.88
N ALA A 656 -29.63 -41.14 -34.09
CA ALA A 656 -28.95 -41.13 -32.80
C ALA A 656 -29.90 -41.53 -31.65
N ASP A 657 -29.41 -42.33 -30.71
CA ASP A 657 -30.11 -42.57 -29.44
C ASP A 657 -29.79 -41.42 -28.47
N TRP A 658 -30.83 -40.75 -27.96
CA TRP A 658 -30.66 -39.54 -27.15
C TRP A 658 -31.56 -39.54 -25.91
N ALA A 659 -31.05 -38.92 -24.84
CA ALA A 659 -31.76 -38.71 -23.59
C ALA A 659 -31.87 -37.20 -23.30
N GLY A 660 -33.04 -36.73 -22.87
CA GLY A 660 -33.29 -35.33 -22.50
C GLY A 660 -34.23 -34.59 -23.44
N ASP A 661 -34.09 -33.26 -23.52
CA ASP A 661 -34.92 -32.41 -24.39
C ASP A 661 -34.57 -32.67 -25.88
N PRO A 662 -35.57 -33.07 -26.72
CA PRO A 662 -35.36 -33.29 -28.15
C PRO A 662 -34.78 -32.07 -28.86
N LEU A 663 -35.18 -30.85 -28.48
CA LEU A 663 -34.72 -29.62 -29.13
C LEU A 663 -33.27 -29.30 -28.78
N ASP A 664 -32.89 -29.39 -27.50
CA ASP A 664 -31.51 -29.19 -27.03
C ASP A 664 -30.56 -30.19 -27.70
N THR A 665 -30.98 -31.45 -27.76
CA THR A 665 -30.23 -32.52 -28.43
C THR A 665 -30.06 -32.23 -29.91
N LEU A 666 -31.12 -31.86 -30.64
CA LEU A 666 -31.00 -31.53 -32.06
C LEU A 666 -30.06 -30.32 -32.26
N CYS A 667 -30.11 -29.30 -31.40
CA CYS A 667 -29.19 -28.16 -31.50
C CYS A 667 -27.72 -28.60 -31.37
N ARG A 668 -27.45 -29.55 -30.47
CA ARG A 668 -26.12 -30.16 -30.27
C ARG A 668 -25.68 -31.05 -31.42
N VAL A 669 -26.58 -31.86 -31.99
CA VAL A 669 -26.31 -32.68 -33.18
C VAL A 669 -26.04 -31.79 -34.40
N ASN A 670 -26.83 -30.72 -34.56
CA ASN A 670 -26.68 -29.75 -35.62
C ASN A 670 -25.27 -29.13 -35.66
N VAL A 671 -24.69 -28.80 -34.51
CA VAL A 671 -23.31 -28.30 -34.45
C VAL A 671 -22.32 -29.32 -35.02
N ARG A 672 -22.40 -30.60 -34.63
CA ARG A 672 -21.52 -31.64 -35.19
C ARG A 672 -21.70 -31.77 -36.69
N GLN A 673 -22.95 -31.86 -37.15
CA GLN A 673 -23.26 -31.97 -38.56
C GLN A 673 -22.71 -30.80 -39.39
N GLN A 674 -22.68 -29.59 -38.82
CA GLN A 674 -22.11 -28.43 -39.49
C GLN A 674 -20.58 -28.50 -39.58
N LEU A 675 -19.90 -29.09 -38.60
CA LEU A 675 -18.47 -29.38 -38.70
C LEU A 675 -18.21 -30.40 -39.82
N ASP A 676 -19.04 -31.43 -39.95
CA ASP A 676 -18.95 -32.40 -41.05
C ASP A 676 -19.21 -31.74 -42.41
N ASN A 677 -20.13 -30.77 -42.47
CA ASN A 677 -20.37 -30.00 -43.68
C ASN A 677 -19.15 -29.15 -44.07
N LEU A 678 -18.42 -28.57 -43.10
CA LEU A 678 -17.15 -27.85 -43.37
C LEU A 678 -16.11 -28.77 -44.03
N LEU A 679 -16.04 -30.05 -43.63
CA LEU A 679 -15.12 -31.02 -44.24
C LEU A 679 -15.48 -31.37 -45.69
N THR A 680 -16.68 -31.03 -46.18
CA THR A 680 -17.00 -31.18 -47.62
C THR A 680 -16.21 -30.20 -48.50
N TYR A 681 -15.67 -29.12 -47.94
CA TYR A 681 -14.81 -28.19 -48.63
C TYR A 681 -13.39 -28.77 -48.69
N ARG A 682 -12.91 -29.11 -49.88
CA ARG A 682 -11.61 -29.76 -50.10
C ARG A 682 -10.46 -29.08 -49.34
N LYS A 683 -10.34 -27.75 -49.47
CA LYS A 683 -9.26 -26.97 -48.83
C LYS A 683 -9.33 -26.97 -47.30
N ILE A 684 -10.54 -26.96 -46.73
CA ILE A 684 -10.75 -27.06 -45.28
C ILE A 684 -10.27 -28.43 -44.79
N ARG A 685 -10.68 -29.51 -45.48
CA ARG A 685 -10.27 -30.86 -45.16
C ARG A 685 -8.74 -31.02 -45.19
N GLU A 686 -8.10 -30.57 -46.26
CA GLU A 686 -6.63 -30.60 -46.40
C GLU A 686 -5.92 -29.80 -45.27
N GLN A 687 -6.47 -28.65 -44.87
CA GLN A 687 -5.92 -27.84 -43.79
C GLN A 687 -6.14 -28.46 -42.39
N VAL A 688 -7.25 -29.16 -42.18
CA VAL A 688 -7.51 -29.89 -40.93
C VAL A 688 -6.61 -31.12 -40.82
N GLU A 689 -6.48 -31.89 -41.90
CA GLU A 689 -5.61 -33.08 -41.96
C GLU A 689 -4.13 -32.73 -41.79
N SER A 690 -3.69 -31.56 -42.28
CA SER A 690 -2.32 -31.05 -42.09
C SER A 690 -2.10 -30.32 -40.75
N GLY A 691 -3.13 -30.18 -39.92
CA GLY A 691 -3.06 -29.48 -38.62
C GLY A 691 -2.91 -27.95 -38.72
N GLN A 692 -3.13 -27.38 -39.92
CA GLN A 692 -3.10 -25.93 -40.14
C GLN A 692 -4.39 -25.22 -39.72
N LEU A 693 -5.49 -25.96 -39.62
CA LEU A 693 -6.82 -25.44 -39.29
C LEU A 693 -7.50 -26.34 -38.25
N GLU A 694 -8.02 -25.75 -37.17
CA GLU A 694 -8.76 -26.46 -36.14
C GLU A 694 -10.27 -26.21 -36.27
N LEU A 695 -11.09 -27.27 -36.16
CA LEU A 695 -12.54 -27.16 -36.14
C LEU A 695 -13.08 -27.37 -34.73
N VAL A 696 -13.83 -26.39 -34.21
CA VAL A 696 -14.35 -26.39 -32.84
C VAL A 696 -15.88 -26.35 -32.84
N GLY A 697 -16.51 -27.33 -32.21
CA GLY A 697 -17.95 -27.31 -31.94
C GLY A 697 -18.23 -26.64 -30.60
N ALA A 698 -19.14 -25.68 -30.55
CA ALA A 698 -19.56 -25.03 -29.32
C ALA A 698 -21.10 -25.03 -29.18
N TYR A 699 -21.56 -25.06 -27.94
CA TYR A 699 -22.97 -24.99 -27.60
C TYR A 699 -23.21 -24.02 -26.44
N PHE A 700 -23.98 -22.97 -26.68
CA PHE A 700 -24.31 -21.97 -25.66
C PHE A 700 -25.69 -22.24 -25.03
N ASP A 701 -25.69 -22.66 -23.77
CA ASP A 701 -26.89 -22.71 -22.94
C ASP A 701 -27.22 -21.29 -22.46
N ILE A 702 -28.24 -20.69 -23.07
CA ILE A 702 -28.67 -19.32 -22.79
C ILE A 702 -29.25 -19.22 -21.38
N GLY A 703 -30.01 -20.24 -20.94
CA GLY A 703 -30.68 -20.23 -19.63
C GLY A 703 -29.68 -20.28 -18.48
N LYS A 704 -28.55 -20.98 -18.67
CA LYS A 704 -27.49 -21.12 -17.67
C LYS A 704 -26.27 -20.23 -17.92
N ALA A 705 -26.29 -19.42 -18.98
CA ALA A 705 -25.16 -18.60 -19.42
C ALA A 705 -23.83 -19.39 -19.51
N THR A 706 -23.87 -20.63 -20.01
CA THR A 706 -22.71 -21.55 -20.06
C THR A 706 -22.40 -21.96 -21.50
N VAL A 707 -21.11 -21.91 -21.89
CA VAL A 707 -20.63 -22.42 -23.19
C VAL A 707 -20.00 -23.80 -22.98
N HIS A 708 -20.48 -24.78 -23.73
CA HIS A 708 -19.93 -26.13 -23.76
C HIS A 708 -19.16 -26.32 -25.07
N VAL A 709 -17.86 -26.65 -24.97
CA VAL A 709 -17.10 -27.13 -26.13
C VAL A 709 -17.45 -28.60 -26.34
N LEU A 710 -17.86 -28.94 -27.55
CA LEU A 710 -18.25 -30.29 -27.93
C LEU A 710 -16.99 -31.06 -28.35
N PRO A 711 -16.86 -32.34 -27.97
CA PRO A 711 -15.71 -33.15 -28.38
C PRO A 711 -15.60 -33.18 -29.91
N PRO A 712 -14.36 -33.15 -30.46
CA PRO A 712 -14.16 -33.19 -31.90
C PRO A 712 -14.79 -34.45 -32.49
N ALA A 713 -15.41 -34.32 -33.68
CA ALA A 713 -15.89 -35.47 -34.42
C ALA A 713 -14.69 -36.38 -34.69
N LEU A 714 -14.78 -37.65 -34.29
CA LEU A 714 -13.78 -38.66 -34.63
C LEU A 714 -13.68 -38.70 -36.16
N VAL A 715 -12.58 -38.19 -36.70
CA VAL A 715 -12.17 -38.47 -38.08
C VAL A 715 -11.97 -39.98 -38.16
N LYS A 716 -12.99 -40.73 -38.59
CA LYS A 716 -12.76 -42.09 -39.06
C LYS A 716 -12.01 -41.95 -40.37
N VAL A 717 -10.67 -42.03 -40.27
CA VAL A 717 -9.81 -42.32 -41.41
C VAL A 717 -10.19 -43.73 -41.87
N SER A 718 -10.92 -43.82 -42.97
CA SER A 718 -11.07 -45.04 -43.76
C SER A 718 -10.28 -44.88 -45.06
#